data_AF-A0A7Z2VND7-F1
#
_entry.id   AF-A0A7Z2VND7-F1
#
_cell.length_a   1.000
_cell.length_b   1.000
_cell.length_c   1.000
_cell.angle_alpha   90.00
_cell.angle_beta   90.00
_cell.angle_gamma   90.00
#
_symmetry.space_group_name_H-M   'P 1'
#
loop_
_entity.id
_entity.type
_entity.pdbx_description
1 polymer ?
#
loop_
_entity_poly.entity_id
_entity_poly.type
_entity_poly.pdbx_seq_one_letter_code
_entity_poly.pdbx_strand_id
1 'polypeptide(L)'
;MKKKQRLGIALAIILTLGVSLFSSAVMAKTEPASSAKNAGQSGSRHGSIDGHGNGGGGNGGGGGNNNGNGGNNHGGGHGNGNGHGNGGGNGNGNGHGNGGGNAPVINLVDPNATDNTRSLFVYLNQTRGKQLLFGHQHATDEGLTLSSTATGLQSEVKNSVGDFPAVFGWDTLSLEGKEKPGVAGNLEQSRANLIQSVKAVHKIGGIVTLSAHMPNFVTGGSFNDTAGSVVAHILPGGDKNAAYNEFLDNIALFANNAKDDKGKLIPILFRPFHEQNGGWFWWGAKTTTSSQYVEIFRYTVEYLRDKKGVHNFLYAFSPNGTFGGAESSYLATYPGDDYVDVLGMDQYDNQQTPGTPGFLNGLVADLKMISKLADGKGKIATFSEFGYSPAGMLTTGNADLQWFTRLLQAIKSDPDAKRIAYMQTWANFGLGNNLYVPYRNAPNGLGDHELLPDFIAYYKDPYTAFLKEVKGVYDGKKVRTAAKNPLMHIVSPTDNGTVSEATTTIRVRALNVNPTKVVYSIQGSSEEIPMTLDADRFFYTANWSPAASFNGKTATLTVKVYKPNHTILQQTVTVFVKVNEILMKTFDFDTDINGIQNNGTYPETLGLTLSHGNLGGNHVLQLNVGNAIHTDTWQELKLELSNLAASVTIADVRRVKLNAWIPLSAGNMSANASVRAIVMLPGDWDTKYGMTTEMKLTDLPTETINGVVYAKYSPVIDLNDPAKSATATGMAISLVGNSLEHNGPIYIDNIGLYSAYAEAPQDPALVDDFESYQGSDAALAAKVIHAGGDATTVTLDGAHKSGGNYAMKLDYTLAGSGYAGVTKSLGSVDWSTFNRLRFWLVPDGSNQKLVIQLKVDGVSFEAYPSLAATTPGWVNLHFNEFAVAPWDTGNAGKKINKVSLKKVQEMSIYVNAVDGATLASSLYFDDIKAINDGTGGVPNGGDGPGGNPAPAGTLYGFETDTAGWNIEVNEASATSPTITTDAASEGTHAMASTFSLAGTGFEFTKVAALDLSTASAISVQVKLSSGQANARLYIKVGSAWEWHDSGTPALVDSSGFTTLTIPLSGIANLDAIQSIGVKIEPAAGGTGTAVAYVDDVYISIAQPTGISFDFETAADNWAINNDGDGAYNTAQATGLEISTAEAAKGAHSLKADFNLGGGQFQLRHANALDLSAAASVTAKVKIVPGAAGSLGSGVKLKLFLQSGDGWSWFDSGEIAYAGTGFNTVTFDLSSVTNKNQIKALGIQVLTPADSTGTAAVYLDDVTQQ
;
A
#
# COMPACT_ATOMS: atom_id res chain seq x y z
N MET A 1 37.18 -40.56 -8.17
CA MET A 1 37.02 -41.97 -8.64
C MET A 1 36.08 -42.72 -7.69
N LYS A 2 35.45 -43.83 -8.12
CA LYS A 2 34.49 -44.66 -7.35
C LYS A 2 33.30 -43.86 -6.76
N LYS A 3 32.26 -43.61 -7.57
CA LYS A 3 30.96 -44.35 -7.63
C LYS A 3 29.98 -43.84 -6.54
N LYS A 4 28.84 -43.17 -6.84
CA LYS A 4 27.60 -43.65 -7.54
C LYS A 4 27.05 -44.93 -6.87
N GLN A 5 25.75 -45.10 -6.58
CA GLN A 5 24.58 -44.84 -7.45
C GLN A 5 23.24 -45.04 -6.68
N ARG A 6 22.10 -44.66 -7.29
CA ARG A 6 20.67 -44.89 -6.90
C ARG A 6 20.14 -43.93 -5.82
N LEU A 7 19.14 -43.04 -6.02
CA LEU A 7 18.03 -42.86 -6.98
C LEU A 7 16.74 -43.64 -6.64
N GLY A 8 15.63 -42.92 -6.39
CA GLY A 8 14.27 -43.45 -6.19
C GLY A 8 13.25 -42.33 -5.87
N ILE A 9 12.27 -42.13 -6.76
CA ILE A 9 11.24 -41.07 -6.73
C ILE A 9 9.94 -41.58 -6.07
N ALA A 10 9.23 -40.74 -5.29
CA ALA A 10 7.76 -40.75 -5.17
C ALA A 10 7.25 -39.52 -4.38
N LEU A 11 5.97 -39.16 -4.54
CA LEU A 11 5.29 -38.03 -3.90
C LEU A 11 3.91 -38.46 -3.34
N ALA A 12 3.51 -37.83 -2.23
CA ALA A 12 2.13 -37.71 -1.71
C ALA A 12 1.41 -38.91 -1.06
N ILE A 13 0.29 -38.54 -0.40
CA ILE A 13 -0.91 -39.32 0.01
C ILE A 13 -1.01 -39.86 1.47
N ILE A 14 -1.97 -39.25 2.18
CA ILE A 14 -2.80 -39.71 3.33
C ILE A 14 -2.21 -39.74 4.77
N LEU A 15 -2.76 -38.85 5.59
CA LEU A 15 -3.05 -39.10 7.02
C LEU A 15 -4.30 -39.96 7.12
N THR A 16 -4.30 -41.02 7.95
CA THR A 16 -5.27 -41.22 9.07
C THR A 16 -5.13 -42.62 9.72
N LEU A 17 -5.75 -42.77 10.90
CA LEU A 17 -5.91 -43.99 11.72
C LEU A 17 -4.64 -44.52 12.43
N GLY A 18 -4.73 -44.73 13.75
CA GLY A 18 -3.63 -45.30 14.55
C GLY A 18 -3.62 -45.01 16.06
N VAL A 19 -4.77 -44.91 16.73
CA VAL A 19 -4.80 -44.71 18.19
C VAL A 19 -4.60 -46.03 18.94
N SER A 20 -3.66 -46.02 19.90
CA SER A 20 -3.45 -47.00 20.99
C SER A 20 -3.12 -48.45 20.62
N LEU A 21 -1.91 -48.90 20.98
CA LEU A 21 -1.64 -49.90 22.04
C LEU A 21 -0.20 -50.45 21.93
N PHE A 22 0.61 -50.26 22.97
CA PHE A 22 1.04 -51.35 23.87
C PHE A 22 1.98 -50.82 24.97
N SER A 23 1.74 -51.23 26.22
CA SER A 23 2.64 -50.98 27.37
C SER A 23 3.21 -52.30 27.89
N SER A 24 4.53 -52.36 28.12
CA SER A 24 5.27 -53.40 28.86
C SER A 24 6.75 -52.98 28.93
N ALA A 25 7.53 -53.14 30.00
CA ALA A 25 7.25 -53.66 31.36
C ALA A 25 8.24 -52.99 32.37
N VAL A 26 7.93 -52.75 33.67
CA VAL A 26 8.18 -53.65 34.84
C VAL A 26 9.69 -53.97 35.03
N MET A 27 10.38 -53.79 36.18
CA MET A 27 10.03 -53.56 37.62
C MET A 27 11.24 -52.87 38.35
N ALA A 28 11.12 -52.07 39.43
CA ALA A 28 11.19 -52.45 40.88
C ALA A 28 11.96 -51.34 41.67
N LYS A 29 11.83 -51.09 42.99
CA LYS A 29 10.90 -51.56 44.04
C LYS A 29 10.86 -50.62 45.28
N THR A 30 9.65 -50.29 45.75
CA THR A 30 9.16 -50.16 47.16
C THR A 30 9.91 -49.34 48.24
N GLU A 31 9.27 -48.24 48.69
CA GLU A 31 8.46 -48.10 49.95
C GLU A 31 9.04 -48.40 51.35
N PRO A 32 8.33 -48.06 52.48
CA PRO A 32 6.99 -47.42 52.67
C PRO A 32 7.11 -45.93 53.12
N ALA A 33 6.15 -45.18 53.70
CA ALA A 33 4.77 -45.33 54.24
C ALA A 33 4.13 -43.89 54.33
N SER A 34 3.01 -43.51 54.98
CA SER A 34 1.62 -43.99 55.25
C SER A 34 1.00 -43.00 56.28
N SER A 35 -0.30 -42.68 56.48
CA SER A 35 -1.62 -42.81 55.78
C SER A 35 -2.67 -42.06 56.69
N ALA A 36 -4.00 -41.93 56.51
CA ALA A 36 -5.00 -42.33 55.52
C ALA A 36 -6.39 -41.62 55.76
N LYS A 37 -7.21 -41.44 54.71
CA LYS A 37 -8.71 -41.34 54.71
C LYS A 37 -9.38 -40.07 55.32
N ASN A 38 -10.66 -39.72 55.08
CA ASN A 38 -11.79 -40.41 54.40
C ASN A 38 -12.88 -39.44 53.83
N ALA A 39 -13.71 -39.92 52.86
CA ALA A 39 -15.13 -39.60 52.48
C ALA A 39 -15.75 -38.16 52.60
N GLY A 40 -16.77 -37.75 51.83
CA GLY A 40 -17.49 -38.37 50.68
C GLY A 40 -18.86 -37.72 50.33
N GLN A 41 -19.43 -38.09 49.17
CA GLN A 41 -20.86 -38.03 48.75
C GLN A 41 -21.70 -36.71 48.67
N SER A 42 -22.11 -36.38 47.43
CA SER A 42 -23.47 -36.00 46.94
C SER A 42 -24.39 -34.96 47.64
N GLY A 43 -24.98 -34.06 46.84
CA GLY A 43 -26.21 -33.31 47.17
C GLY A 43 -26.74 -32.52 45.95
N SER A 44 -28.07 -32.34 45.82
CA SER A 44 -28.67 -31.60 44.69
C SER A 44 -29.96 -30.85 45.08
N ARG A 45 -30.44 -29.98 44.15
CA ARG A 45 -31.74 -29.27 44.08
C ARG A 45 -31.88 -27.89 44.75
N HIS A 46 -32.16 -26.90 43.89
CA HIS A 46 -33.37 -26.04 43.87
C HIS A 46 -34.00 -25.58 45.21
N GLY A 47 -34.16 -24.26 45.38
CA GLY A 47 -34.95 -23.66 46.47
C GLY A 47 -35.28 -22.17 46.21
N SER A 48 -36.48 -21.90 45.70
CA SER A 48 -37.01 -20.60 45.26
C SER A 48 -37.36 -19.58 46.38
N ILE A 49 -37.26 -18.28 46.03
CA ILE A 49 -38.25 -17.19 46.26
C ILE A 49 -38.36 -16.48 47.64
N ASP A 50 -38.65 -15.16 47.54
CA ASP A 50 -39.19 -14.15 48.50
C ASP A 50 -38.43 -13.72 49.77
N GLY A 51 -38.63 -12.43 50.14
CA GLY A 51 -38.34 -11.91 51.48
C GLY A 51 -38.03 -10.40 51.59
N HIS A 52 -39.05 -9.54 51.81
CA HIS A 52 -38.89 -8.11 52.18
C HIS A 52 -38.10 -7.90 53.50
N GLY A 53 -37.44 -6.74 53.70
CA GLY A 53 -36.57 -6.55 54.90
C GLY A 53 -36.30 -5.18 55.56
N ASN A 54 -36.72 -4.02 55.04
CA ASN A 54 -36.88 -2.73 55.75
C ASN A 54 -35.70 -2.05 56.54
N GLY A 55 -35.56 -0.71 56.38
CA GLY A 55 -35.02 0.22 57.39
C GLY A 55 -33.54 0.66 57.25
N GLY A 56 -33.19 1.95 57.39
CA GLY A 56 -34.04 3.15 57.46
C GLY A 56 -33.36 4.42 58.01
N GLY A 57 -33.70 5.60 57.45
CA GLY A 57 -33.32 6.93 57.95
C GLY A 57 -31.90 7.41 57.60
N GLY A 58 -31.64 8.71 57.36
CA GLY A 58 -32.53 9.89 57.25
C GLY A 58 -31.77 11.03 56.54
N ASN A 59 -32.42 11.79 55.64
CA ASN A 59 -33.21 13.01 55.93
C ASN A 59 -32.36 14.30 55.98
N GLY A 60 -32.63 15.35 55.19
CA GLY A 60 -33.62 15.50 54.12
C GLY A 60 -33.93 16.96 53.75
N GLY A 61 -34.68 17.14 52.65
CA GLY A 61 -35.30 18.42 52.25
C GLY A 61 -34.47 19.34 51.34
N GLY A 62 -35.05 20.03 50.34
CA GLY A 62 -36.41 19.87 49.80
C GLY A 62 -36.96 21.06 49.00
N GLY A 63 -37.59 20.79 47.86
CA GLY A 63 -38.41 21.73 47.08
C GLY A 63 -37.65 22.64 46.09
N GLY A 64 -38.21 22.97 44.91
CA GLY A 64 -39.41 22.40 44.28
C GLY A 64 -39.95 23.19 43.06
N ASN A 65 -40.65 22.47 42.17
CA ASN A 65 -41.54 22.93 41.08
C ASN A 65 -41.00 23.79 39.90
N ASN A 66 -41.37 23.35 38.69
CA ASN A 66 -42.07 24.02 37.57
C ASN A 66 -41.94 25.58 37.42
N ASN A 67 -41.92 26.15 36.21
CA ASN A 67 -42.72 25.74 35.04
C ASN A 67 -42.27 26.36 33.69
N GLY A 68 -42.54 25.65 32.58
CA GLY A 68 -43.04 26.13 31.27
C GLY A 68 -42.46 27.34 30.50
N ASN A 69 -42.26 27.12 29.18
CA ASN A 69 -41.98 28.09 28.08
C ASN A 69 -40.68 28.92 28.14
N GLY A 70 -40.06 29.30 27.02
CA GLY A 70 -40.33 28.97 25.61
C GLY A 70 -40.16 30.17 24.66
N GLY A 71 -39.36 30.03 23.59
CA GLY A 71 -39.21 31.06 22.55
C GLY A 71 -37.92 30.95 21.71
N ASN A 72 -38.06 31.10 20.38
CA ASN A 72 -36.96 31.22 19.39
C ASN A 72 -36.11 32.49 19.68
N ASN A 73 -34.87 32.70 19.22
CA ASN A 73 -34.33 32.46 17.88
C ASN A 73 -32.80 32.75 17.80
N HIS A 74 -32.20 32.51 16.62
CA HIS A 74 -30.84 32.84 16.10
C HIS A 74 -29.88 33.79 16.88
N GLY A 75 -28.57 33.49 16.79
CA GLY A 75 -27.49 34.47 16.89
C GLY A 75 -26.12 33.87 17.25
N GLY A 76 -25.20 33.72 16.28
CA GLY A 76 -23.88 33.12 16.52
C GLY A 76 -22.80 34.11 16.98
N GLY A 77 -21.60 33.59 17.28
CA GLY A 77 -20.36 34.38 17.24
C GLY A 77 -19.42 34.29 18.45
N HIS A 78 -18.34 33.52 18.29
CA HIS A 78 -16.99 33.64 18.91
C HIS A 78 -16.81 33.68 20.45
N GLY A 79 -15.72 33.06 20.93
CA GLY A 79 -15.34 33.11 22.35
C GLY A 79 -14.17 32.20 22.73
N ASN A 80 -13.02 32.30 22.07
CA ASN A 80 -11.81 31.60 22.51
C ASN A 80 -11.28 32.24 23.82
N GLY A 81 -10.90 31.43 24.82
CA GLY A 81 -10.62 31.91 26.17
C GLY A 81 -9.72 30.99 26.98
N ASN A 82 -8.41 31.24 26.92
CA ASN A 82 -7.41 30.56 27.76
C ASN A 82 -7.64 30.82 29.25
N GLY A 83 -7.72 29.75 30.06
CA GLY A 83 -7.87 29.83 31.52
C GLY A 83 -6.75 29.10 32.27
N HIS A 84 -5.65 29.80 32.60
CA HIS A 84 -4.57 29.23 33.41
C HIS A 84 -5.01 28.98 34.87
N GLY A 85 -5.21 27.72 35.25
CA GLY A 85 -5.37 27.29 36.64
C GLY A 85 -4.03 26.91 37.29
N ASN A 86 -3.32 27.87 37.89
CA ASN A 86 -2.10 27.61 38.67
C ASN A 86 -2.42 27.60 40.18
N GLY A 87 -2.02 26.55 40.90
CA GLY A 87 -2.10 26.49 42.37
C GLY A 87 -2.33 25.09 42.93
N GLY A 88 -1.27 24.39 43.34
CA GLY A 88 -1.36 23.05 43.94
C GLY A 88 -0.04 22.45 44.43
N GLY A 89 0.96 23.28 44.72
CA GLY A 89 2.30 22.79 45.09
C GLY A 89 2.35 22.15 46.47
N ASN A 90 2.75 20.88 46.54
CA ASN A 90 2.95 20.15 47.80
C ASN A 90 4.46 20.04 48.09
N GLY A 91 4.95 20.84 49.04
CA GLY A 91 6.38 21.01 49.30
C GLY A 91 7.02 19.81 50.01
N ASN A 92 8.11 19.28 49.45
CA ASN A 92 8.83 18.13 50.03
C ASN A 92 9.76 18.57 51.18
N GLY A 93 9.22 18.62 52.40
CA GLY A 93 9.93 19.06 53.60
C GLY A 93 10.92 18.03 54.16
N ASN A 94 12.22 18.36 54.16
CA ASN A 94 13.26 17.54 54.78
C ASN A 94 13.12 17.53 56.32
N GLY A 95 12.70 16.41 56.90
CA GLY A 95 12.62 16.20 58.35
C GLY A 95 13.65 15.18 58.85
N HIS A 96 14.69 15.62 59.56
CA HIS A 96 15.56 14.71 60.32
C HIS A 96 14.86 14.27 61.61
N GLY A 97 14.33 13.04 61.63
CA GLY A 97 13.79 12.38 62.82
C GLY A 97 14.30 10.94 62.93
N ASN A 98 14.80 10.56 64.10
CA ASN A 98 15.37 9.23 64.33
C ASN A 98 14.34 8.29 64.96
N GLY A 99 13.94 7.23 64.23
CA GLY A 99 13.12 6.15 64.78
C GLY A 99 12.21 5.44 63.77
N GLY A 100 12.44 4.14 63.54
CA GLY A 100 11.42 3.19 63.03
C GLY A 100 10.89 3.36 61.60
N GLY A 101 11.45 4.27 60.79
CA GLY A 101 10.91 4.60 59.46
C GLY A 101 10.82 3.41 58.49
N ASN A 102 9.67 3.28 57.81
CA ASN A 102 9.45 2.31 56.74
C ASN A 102 10.35 2.64 55.53
N ALA A 103 10.92 1.62 54.89
CA ALA A 103 11.68 1.80 53.65
C ALA A 103 10.81 2.44 52.55
N PRO A 104 11.30 3.46 51.81
CA PRO A 104 10.49 4.16 50.81
C PRO A 104 10.13 3.24 49.64
N VAL A 105 9.01 3.54 49.00
CA VAL A 105 8.37 2.70 47.97
C VAL A 105 8.57 3.31 46.58
N ILE A 106 8.93 2.49 45.60
CA ILE A 106 9.08 2.86 44.18
C ILE A 106 8.18 1.98 43.29
N ASN A 107 7.66 2.54 42.18
CA ASN A 107 6.82 1.80 41.23
C ASN A 107 7.63 1.36 40.00
N LEU A 108 8.27 0.20 40.10
CA LEU A 108 8.99 -0.47 39.01
C LEU A 108 8.08 -1.39 38.20
N VAL A 109 8.45 -1.66 36.95
CA VAL A 109 7.83 -2.66 36.05
C VAL A 109 7.88 -4.08 36.63
N ASP A 110 9.00 -4.44 37.25
CA ASP A 110 9.14 -5.69 37.99
C ASP A 110 9.08 -5.46 39.51
N PRO A 111 8.00 -5.89 40.18
CA PRO A 111 7.91 -5.80 41.64
C PRO A 111 8.92 -6.71 42.36
N ASN A 112 9.50 -7.71 41.68
CA ASN A 112 10.49 -8.63 42.24
C ASN A 112 11.95 -8.21 41.97
N ALA A 113 12.17 -7.09 41.26
CA ALA A 113 13.49 -6.65 40.81
C ALA A 113 14.54 -6.60 41.93
N THR A 114 15.78 -7.03 41.66
CA THR A 114 16.81 -7.22 42.70
C THR A 114 17.14 -5.94 43.48
N ASP A 115 17.74 -6.07 44.68
CA ASP A 115 18.25 -4.92 45.45
C ASP A 115 19.16 -4.00 44.64
N ASN A 116 20.03 -4.57 43.80
CA ASN A 116 20.94 -3.79 42.96
C ASN A 116 20.14 -3.00 41.89
N THR A 117 19.10 -3.61 41.31
CA THR A 117 18.24 -3.01 40.26
C THR A 117 17.36 -1.91 40.83
N ARG A 118 16.76 -2.15 42.01
CA ARG A 118 16.05 -1.12 42.79
C ARG A 118 16.98 0.05 43.17
N SER A 119 18.21 -0.26 43.56
CA SER A 119 19.23 0.74 43.92
C SER A 119 19.68 1.58 42.70
N LEU A 120 19.81 0.98 41.51
CA LEU A 120 20.08 1.69 40.25
C LEU A 120 18.96 2.67 39.92
N PHE A 121 17.69 2.26 39.93
CA PHE A 121 16.56 3.16 39.67
C PHE A 121 16.56 4.36 40.62
N VAL A 122 16.76 4.11 41.92
CA VAL A 122 16.83 5.17 42.94
C VAL A 122 18.06 6.06 42.75
N TYR A 123 19.20 5.52 42.31
CA TYR A 123 20.36 6.32 41.92
C TYR A 123 20.05 7.24 40.75
N LEU A 124 19.54 6.72 39.63
CA LEU A 124 19.17 7.51 38.46
C LEU A 124 18.20 8.64 38.83
N ASN A 125 17.13 8.35 39.57
CA ASN A 125 16.16 9.38 39.99
C ASN A 125 16.76 10.43 40.93
N GLN A 126 17.72 10.04 41.78
CA GLN A 126 18.43 10.96 42.67
C GLN A 126 19.49 11.81 41.95
N THR A 127 19.94 11.42 40.76
CA THR A 127 20.92 12.15 39.94
C THR A 127 20.26 13.21 39.06
N ARG A 128 19.05 12.94 38.54
CA ARG A 128 18.23 13.85 37.70
C ARG A 128 18.23 15.30 38.22
N GLY A 129 18.80 16.22 37.43
CA GLY A 129 18.85 17.65 37.74
C GLY A 129 20.08 18.13 38.52
N LYS A 130 20.94 17.21 38.99
CA LYS A 130 22.20 17.52 39.71
C LYS A 130 23.43 17.28 38.84
N GLN A 131 23.45 16.14 38.15
CA GLN A 131 24.45 15.76 37.17
C GLN A 131 23.78 14.99 36.03
N LEU A 132 24.48 14.87 34.92
CA LEU A 132 24.08 14.20 33.68
C LEU A 132 25.13 13.15 33.35
N LEU A 133 24.76 11.88 33.51
CA LEU A 133 25.67 10.75 33.30
C LEU A 133 25.96 10.59 31.81
N PHE A 134 27.23 10.65 31.40
CA PHE A 134 27.63 10.42 30.01
C PHE A 134 27.70 8.92 29.71
N GLY A 135 27.10 8.50 28.60
CA GLY A 135 27.11 7.13 28.12
C GLY A 135 27.73 6.97 26.73
N HIS A 136 28.23 5.76 26.43
CA HIS A 136 28.79 5.43 25.11
C HIS A 136 28.47 3.95 24.77
N GLN A 137 27.96 3.70 23.57
CA GLN A 137 27.75 2.35 23.01
C GLN A 137 29.10 1.71 22.62
N HIS A 138 29.27 0.41 22.81
CA HIS A 138 30.51 -0.36 22.58
C HIS A 138 31.78 0.25 23.20
N ALA A 139 31.61 0.92 24.34
CA ALA A 139 32.64 1.80 24.90
C ALA A 139 33.95 1.14 25.30
N THR A 140 34.07 -0.19 25.25
CA THR A 140 35.27 -0.94 25.64
C THR A 140 35.75 -1.96 24.59
N ASP A 141 35.04 -2.12 23.48
CA ASP A 141 35.36 -3.06 22.39
C ASP A 141 35.37 -2.43 20.98
N GLU A 142 34.85 -1.21 20.81
CA GLU A 142 35.00 -0.39 19.61
C GLU A 142 35.67 0.97 19.91
N GLY A 143 36.34 1.53 18.90
CA GLY A 143 37.11 2.78 18.97
C GLY A 143 38.51 2.68 18.32
N LEU A 144 38.95 3.78 17.75
CA LEU A 144 40.14 3.89 16.90
C LEU A 144 41.47 3.87 17.67
N THR A 145 41.43 4.16 18.98
CA THR A 145 42.60 4.16 19.87
C THR A 145 42.73 2.88 20.70
N LEU A 146 41.84 1.90 20.51
CA LEU A 146 41.91 0.60 21.20
C LEU A 146 42.96 -0.31 20.52
N SER A 147 43.73 -1.03 21.32
CA SER A 147 44.76 -1.96 20.85
C SER A 147 44.47 -3.38 21.31
N SER A 148 44.52 -4.34 20.39
CA SER A 148 44.44 -5.78 20.68
C SER A 148 45.60 -6.32 21.54
N THR A 149 46.67 -5.53 21.74
CA THR A 149 47.83 -5.91 22.56
C THR A 149 47.84 -5.31 23.98
N ALA A 150 46.95 -4.35 24.28
CA ALA A 150 46.98 -3.65 25.56
C ALA A 150 46.19 -4.41 26.65
N THR A 151 46.78 -4.51 27.85
CA THR A 151 46.26 -5.34 28.94
C THR A 151 45.26 -4.60 29.83
N GLY A 152 44.06 -5.17 29.99
CA GLY A 152 42.99 -4.63 30.83
C GLY A 152 41.96 -3.81 30.04
N LEU A 153 41.00 -3.21 30.74
CA LEU A 153 39.86 -2.54 30.10
C LEU A 153 40.28 -1.21 29.46
N GLN A 154 39.96 -1.06 28.18
CA GLN A 154 40.25 0.10 27.34
C GLN A 154 38.94 0.86 27.04
N SER A 155 39.03 2.09 26.53
CA SER A 155 37.88 2.86 26.03
C SER A 155 38.36 4.08 25.25
N GLU A 156 37.69 4.42 24.15
CA GLU A 156 37.98 5.66 23.40
C GLU A 156 37.84 6.89 24.30
N VAL A 157 36.78 6.91 25.13
CA VAL A 157 36.49 7.97 26.11
C VAL A 157 37.67 8.12 27.09
N LYS A 158 38.17 7.00 27.61
CA LYS A 158 39.29 6.95 28.55
C LYS A 158 40.59 7.45 27.93
N ASN A 159 40.87 7.08 26.68
CA ASN A 159 42.06 7.55 25.98
C ASN A 159 41.95 9.05 25.65
N SER A 160 40.72 9.56 25.45
CA SER A 160 40.44 10.93 25.04
C SER A 160 40.41 11.94 26.20
N VAL A 161 39.65 11.67 27.27
CA VAL A 161 39.48 12.58 28.43
C VAL A 161 40.08 12.05 29.74
N GLY A 162 40.61 10.83 29.76
CA GLY A 162 41.23 10.23 30.95
C GLY A 162 40.26 9.59 31.93
N ASP A 163 39.00 9.37 31.55
CA ASP A 163 38.03 8.56 32.30
C ASP A 163 37.13 7.71 31.41
N PHE A 164 36.55 6.65 31.98
CA PHE A 164 35.49 5.89 31.33
C PHE A 164 34.14 6.64 31.37
N PRO A 165 33.18 6.33 30.47
CA PRO A 165 31.81 6.83 30.61
C PRO A 165 31.15 6.31 31.90
N ALA A 166 30.07 6.95 32.32
CA ALA A 166 29.23 6.48 33.43
C ALA A 166 28.30 5.33 33.01
N VAL A 167 27.80 5.37 31.77
CA VAL A 167 26.92 4.34 31.18
C VAL A 167 27.62 3.66 29.99
N PHE A 168 27.51 2.34 29.92
CA PHE A 168 28.14 1.49 28.90
C PHE A 168 27.03 0.72 28.17
N GLY A 169 26.96 0.92 26.85
CA GLY A 169 25.94 0.27 26.02
C GLY A 169 26.49 -0.87 25.17
N TRP A 170 25.64 -1.87 24.96
CA TRP A 170 25.78 -2.95 23.96
C TRP A 170 24.42 -3.23 23.33
N ASP A 171 24.39 -4.03 22.26
CA ASP A 171 23.15 -4.54 21.67
C ASP A 171 23.01 -6.07 21.81
N THR A 172 21.78 -6.58 21.72
CA THR A 172 21.46 -7.98 21.43
C THR A 172 22.17 -8.58 20.21
N LEU A 173 22.58 -7.77 19.22
CA LEU A 173 23.47 -8.21 18.12
C LEU A 173 24.78 -8.84 18.65
N SER A 174 25.26 -8.42 19.82
CA SER A 174 26.39 -9.05 20.53
C SER A 174 26.07 -10.47 21.02
N LEU A 175 24.80 -10.79 21.34
CA LEU A 175 24.34 -12.13 21.70
C LEU A 175 24.13 -13.03 20.48
N GLU A 176 23.82 -12.44 19.32
CA GLU A 176 23.75 -13.15 18.03
C GLU A 176 25.13 -13.45 17.42
N GLY A 177 26.18 -12.77 17.90
CA GLY A 177 27.52 -12.86 17.32
C GLY A 177 27.76 -11.96 16.11
N LYS A 178 26.91 -10.94 15.91
CA LYS A 178 27.01 -9.96 14.82
C LYS A 178 27.89 -8.76 15.18
N GLU A 179 27.96 -8.40 16.47
CA GLU A 179 28.80 -7.32 17.01
C GLU A 179 29.75 -7.84 18.09
N LYS A 180 30.81 -7.08 18.42
CA LYS A 180 31.70 -7.40 19.55
C LYS A 180 30.96 -7.22 20.90
N PRO A 181 31.20 -8.09 21.90
CA PRO A 181 32.22 -9.13 21.96
C PRO A 181 31.72 -10.51 21.48
N GLY A 182 30.67 -10.54 20.66
CA GLY A 182 30.07 -11.76 20.12
C GLY A 182 30.97 -12.55 19.18
N VAL A 183 30.53 -13.78 18.86
CA VAL A 183 31.21 -14.73 17.96
C VAL A 183 30.20 -15.28 16.96
N ALA A 184 30.38 -14.91 15.68
CA ALA A 184 29.48 -15.30 14.60
C ALA A 184 29.25 -16.82 14.55
N GLY A 185 27.98 -17.24 14.56
CA GLY A 185 27.57 -18.65 14.55
C GLY A 185 27.71 -19.37 15.89
N ASN A 186 28.06 -18.70 17.00
CA ASN A 186 28.18 -19.31 18.32
C ASN A 186 27.50 -18.45 19.41
N LEU A 187 26.19 -18.65 19.59
CA LEU A 187 25.36 -17.94 20.56
C LEU A 187 25.81 -18.17 22.02
N GLU A 188 26.35 -19.35 22.35
CA GLU A 188 26.82 -19.66 23.71
C GLU A 188 28.09 -18.86 24.04
N GLN A 189 29.09 -18.87 23.16
CA GLN A 189 30.31 -18.08 23.35
C GLN A 189 30.03 -16.58 23.30
N SER A 190 29.11 -16.14 22.43
CA SER A 190 28.64 -14.74 22.36
C SER A 190 28.07 -14.27 23.70
N ARG A 191 27.16 -15.07 24.28
CA ARG A 191 26.60 -14.84 25.62
C ARG A 191 27.67 -14.83 26.71
N ALA A 192 28.58 -15.80 26.71
CA ALA A 192 29.66 -15.90 27.68
C ALA A 192 30.59 -14.68 27.63
N ASN A 193 30.93 -14.20 26.43
CA ASN A 193 31.75 -13.02 26.22
C ASN A 193 31.06 -11.75 26.74
N LEU A 194 29.79 -11.52 26.36
CA LEU A 194 29.05 -10.33 26.81
C LEU A 194 28.87 -10.32 28.34
N ILE A 195 28.66 -11.50 28.97
CA ILE A 195 28.64 -11.62 30.43
C ILE A 195 29.97 -11.16 31.05
N GLN A 196 31.13 -11.48 30.45
CA GLN A 196 32.42 -11.02 30.98
C GLN A 196 32.62 -9.51 30.80
N SER A 197 32.24 -8.93 29.66
CA SER A 197 32.32 -7.47 29.44
C SER A 197 31.44 -6.69 30.43
N VAL A 198 30.18 -7.10 30.58
CA VAL A 198 29.23 -6.51 31.55
C VAL A 198 29.71 -6.68 32.99
N LYS A 199 30.30 -7.83 33.32
CA LYS A 199 30.91 -8.07 34.63
C LYS A 199 32.14 -7.20 34.89
N ALA A 200 32.98 -6.98 33.88
CA ALA A 200 34.15 -6.10 33.98
C ALA A 200 33.76 -4.63 34.20
N VAL A 201 32.72 -4.15 33.50
CA VAL A 201 32.17 -2.80 33.68
C VAL A 201 31.51 -2.62 35.05
N HIS A 202 30.64 -3.54 35.46
CA HIS A 202 30.02 -3.48 36.80
C HIS A 202 31.07 -3.50 37.92
N LYS A 203 32.18 -4.23 37.73
CA LYS A 203 33.30 -4.29 38.69
C LYS A 203 34.06 -2.97 38.88
N ILE A 204 34.03 -2.08 37.89
CA ILE A 204 34.57 -0.70 38.01
C ILE A 204 33.50 0.33 38.39
N GLY A 205 32.25 -0.09 38.59
CA GLY A 205 31.13 0.76 39.03
C GLY A 205 30.24 1.30 37.91
N GLY A 206 30.49 0.93 36.65
CA GLY A 206 29.74 1.42 35.50
C GLY A 206 28.31 0.89 35.43
N ILE A 207 27.40 1.71 34.89
CA ILE A 207 26.00 1.35 34.62
C ILE A 207 25.92 0.71 33.23
N VAL A 208 25.12 -0.35 33.08
CA VAL A 208 25.00 -1.10 31.82
C VAL A 208 23.63 -0.88 31.18
N THR A 209 23.62 -0.66 29.87
CA THR A 209 22.42 -0.64 29.03
C THR A 209 22.54 -1.65 27.88
N LEU A 210 21.41 -2.19 27.44
CA LEU A 210 21.28 -3.15 26.36
C LEU A 210 20.15 -2.71 25.42
N SER A 211 20.52 -2.26 24.23
CA SER A 211 19.59 -2.04 23.10
C SER A 211 19.26 -3.37 22.41
N ALA A 212 18.23 -3.38 21.55
CA ALA A 212 17.87 -4.60 20.81
C ALA A 212 17.54 -4.37 19.33
N HIS A 213 18.57 -4.45 18.49
CA HIS A 213 18.47 -4.51 17.03
C HIS A 213 18.20 -5.95 16.55
N MET A 214 16.93 -6.35 16.60
CA MET A 214 16.50 -7.74 16.41
C MET A 214 16.46 -8.18 14.93
N PRO A 215 16.72 -9.47 14.60
CA PRO A 215 16.59 -9.99 13.24
C PRO A 215 15.15 -9.95 12.72
N ASN A 216 14.95 -9.89 11.40
CA ASN A 216 13.62 -10.03 10.81
C ASN A 216 13.21 -11.51 10.81
N PHE A 217 12.24 -11.86 11.66
CA PHE A 217 11.78 -13.25 11.86
C PHE A 217 10.94 -13.82 10.70
N VAL A 218 10.55 -13.01 9.71
CA VAL A 218 9.77 -13.42 8.53
C VAL A 218 10.70 -13.70 7.34
N THR A 219 11.64 -12.80 7.06
CA THR A 219 12.55 -12.89 5.91
C THR A 219 13.89 -13.58 6.23
N GLY A 220 14.32 -13.57 7.49
CA GLY A 220 15.68 -13.91 7.90
C GLY A 220 16.68 -12.75 7.77
N GLY A 221 16.21 -11.55 7.42
CA GLY A 221 17.01 -10.33 7.30
C GLY A 221 17.44 -9.72 8.64
N SER A 222 18.02 -8.52 8.57
CA SER A 222 18.40 -7.74 9.75
C SER A 222 17.28 -6.80 10.22
N PHE A 223 17.52 -6.04 11.29
CA PHE A 223 16.60 -5.06 11.87
C PHE A 223 16.04 -4.03 10.86
N ASN A 224 16.83 -3.68 9.84
CA ASN A 224 16.49 -2.71 8.80
C ASN A 224 15.88 -3.32 7.53
N ASP A 225 15.72 -4.65 7.47
CA ASP A 225 14.82 -5.27 6.50
C ASP A 225 13.40 -5.16 7.06
N THR A 226 12.62 -4.21 6.58
CA THR A 226 11.26 -3.91 7.07
C THR A 226 10.18 -4.79 6.46
N ALA A 227 10.51 -5.70 5.55
CA ALA A 227 9.50 -6.48 4.82
C ALA A 227 8.78 -7.53 5.71
N GLY A 228 7.54 -7.84 5.34
CA GLY A 228 6.79 -8.96 5.93
C GLY A 228 6.02 -8.66 7.22
N SER A 229 5.81 -7.40 7.60
CA SER A 229 4.92 -6.99 8.72
C SER A 229 5.19 -7.76 10.03
N VAL A 230 6.47 -7.89 10.37
CA VAL A 230 7.03 -8.92 11.28
C VAL A 230 6.28 -9.02 12.62
N VAL A 231 5.87 -7.91 13.21
CA VAL A 231 5.18 -7.89 14.52
C VAL A 231 3.90 -8.74 14.53
N ALA A 232 3.12 -8.73 13.44
CA ALA A 232 1.92 -9.55 13.31
C ALA A 232 2.23 -11.06 13.36
N HIS A 233 3.41 -11.45 12.86
CA HIS A 233 3.87 -12.83 12.82
C HIS A 233 4.53 -13.31 14.13
N ILE A 234 5.13 -12.40 14.93
CA ILE A 234 5.78 -12.75 16.20
C ILE A 234 4.90 -12.55 17.45
N LEU A 235 3.78 -11.83 17.34
CA LEU A 235 2.78 -11.74 18.42
C LEU A 235 2.17 -13.12 18.77
N PRO A 236 1.67 -13.34 20.00
CA PRO A 236 1.09 -14.61 20.42
C PRO A 236 -0.09 -15.07 19.55
N GLY A 237 0.17 -16.05 18.69
CA GLY A 237 -0.78 -16.57 17.70
C GLY A 237 -0.26 -16.53 16.26
N GLY A 238 0.74 -15.70 15.95
CA GLY A 238 1.44 -15.70 14.68
C GLY A 238 2.43 -16.86 14.54
N ASP A 239 2.75 -17.22 13.30
CA ASP A 239 3.56 -18.41 12.96
C ASP A 239 5.06 -18.28 13.35
N LYS A 240 5.54 -17.05 13.59
CA LYS A 240 6.92 -16.78 14.00
C LYS A 240 7.09 -16.56 15.50
N ASN A 241 6.01 -16.57 16.30
CA ASN A 241 6.09 -16.38 17.75
C ASN A 241 7.07 -17.36 18.43
N ALA A 242 7.16 -18.60 17.96
CA ALA A 242 8.11 -19.58 18.49
C ALA A 242 9.59 -19.16 18.29
N ALA A 243 9.95 -18.60 17.13
CA ALA A 243 11.30 -18.10 16.85
C ALA A 243 11.61 -16.83 17.66
N TYR A 244 10.61 -15.98 17.86
CA TYR A 244 10.75 -14.81 18.74
C TYR A 244 10.99 -15.20 20.20
N ASN A 245 10.27 -16.23 20.67
CA ASN A 245 10.46 -16.78 22.01
C ASN A 245 11.86 -17.38 22.22
N GLU A 246 12.46 -18.01 21.19
CA GLU A 246 13.85 -18.48 21.24
C GLU A 246 14.85 -17.31 21.36
N PHE A 247 14.61 -16.19 20.66
CA PHE A 247 15.39 -14.97 20.80
C PHE A 247 15.24 -14.33 22.20
N LEU A 248 14.03 -14.32 22.78
CA LEU A 248 13.82 -13.86 24.16
C LEU A 248 14.46 -14.80 25.19
N ASP A 249 14.49 -16.11 24.93
CA ASP A 249 15.25 -17.08 25.75
C ASP A 249 16.75 -16.80 25.70
N ASN A 250 17.29 -16.41 24.54
CA ASN A 250 18.68 -15.98 24.39
C ASN A 250 18.99 -14.77 25.29
N ILE A 251 18.09 -13.79 25.38
CA ILE A 251 18.20 -12.61 26.25
C ILE A 251 18.04 -12.99 27.73
N ALA A 252 17.07 -13.83 28.09
CA ALA A 252 16.85 -14.26 29.46
C ALA A 252 18.02 -15.09 30.02
N LEU A 253 18.61 -15.97 29.20
CA LEU A 253 19.81 -16.74 29.54
C LEU A 253 21.03 -15.84 29.76
N PHE A 254 21.13 -14.72 29.04
CA PHE A 254 22.14 -13.69 29.30
C PHE A 254 21.86 -12.99 30.64
N ALA A 255 20.68 -12.39 30.80
CA ALA A 255 20.31 -11.58 31.95
C ALA A 255 20.45 -12.34 33.29
N ASN A 256 19.93 -13.58 33.34
CA ASN A 256 19.97 -14.43 34.52
C ASN A 256 21.38 -14.99 34.86
N ASN A 257 22.38 -14.79 34.00
CA ASN A 257 23.77 -15.20 34.24
C ASN A 257 24.79 -14.04 34.27
N ALA A 258 24.37 -12.81 33.95
CA ALA A 258 25.12 -11.59 34.19
C ALA A 258 25.23 -11.34 35.71
N LYS A 259 26.25 -11.93 36.35
CA LYS A 259 26.45 -11.93 37.81
C LYS A 259 27.82 -11.38 38.22
N ASP A 260 27.85 -10.65 39.32
CA ASP A 260 29.08 -10.11 39.91
C ASP A 260 29.94 -11.20 40.60
N ASP A 261 31.12 -10.82 41.11
CA ASP A 261 32.01 -11.74 41.85
C ASP A 261 31.41 -12.26 43.18
N LYS A 262 30.23 -11.80 43.58
CA LYS A 262 29.48 -12.23 44.77
C LYS A 262 28.22 -13.03 44.40
N GLY A 263 28.02 -13.33 43.11
CA GLY A 263 26.87 -14.06 42.59
C GLY A 263 25.57 -13.24 42.49
N LYS A 264 25.59 -11.94 42.78
CA LYS A 264 24.44 -11.06 42.59
C LYS A 264 24.24 -10.75 41.11
N LEU A 265 22.99 -10.69 40.66
CA LEU A 265 22.67 -10.21 39.31
C LEU A 265 23.10 -8.75 39.13
N ILE A 266 23.64 -8.45 37.95
CA ILE A 266 24.06 -7.12 37.50
C ILE A 266 22.84 -6.41 36.91
N PRO A 267 22.48 -5.20 37.36
CA PRO A 267 21.37 -4.44 36.78
C PRO A 267 21.67 -3.96 35.37
N ILE A 268 20.69 -4.08 34.48
CA ILE A 268 20.77 -3.69 33.07
C ILE A 268 19.56 -2.82 32.73
N LEU A 269 19.78 -1.70 32.07
CA LEU A 269 18.73 -0.93 31.39
C LEU A 269 18.43 -1.65 30.06
N PHE A 270 17.24 -2.20 29.87
CA PHE A 270 16.89 -2.94 28.65
C PHE A 270 15.92 -2.12 27.79
N ARG A 271 16.28 -1.87 26.53
CA ARG A 271 15.59 -0.95 25.62
C ARG A 271 15.20 -1.67 24.32
N PRO A 272 14.10 -2.46 24.34
CA PRO A 272 13.59 -3.13 23.16
C PRO A 272 12.81 -2.17 22.25
N PHE A 273 12.85 -2.41 20.95
CA PHE A 273 12.03 -1.72 19.94
C PHE A 273 12.08 -0.17 20.02
N HIS A 274 13.30 0.39 20.07
CA HIS A 274 13.55 1.83 20.04
C HIS A 274 13.22 2.45 18.67
N GLU A 275 13.07 3.79 18.62
CA GLU A 275 12.81 4.59 17.41
C GLU A 275 11.57 4.20 16.59
N GLN A 276 10.63 3.49 17.21
CA GLN A 276 9.46 2.85 16.57
C GLN A 276 8.52 3.77 15.78
N ASN A 277 8.51 5.08 16.04
CA ASN A 277 7.74 6.05 15.26
C ASN A 277 8.40 6.38 13.91
N GLY A 278 9.65 5.97 13.72
CA GLY A 278 10.34 5.94 12.43
C GLY A 278 9.88 4.80 11.53
N GLY A 279 10.51 4.73 10.36
CA GLY A 279 10.18 3.76 9.30
C GLY A 279 11.35 2.88 8.83
N TRP A 280 12.46 2.88 9.57
CA TRP A 280 13.72 2.23 9.20
C TRP A 280 13.97 0.88 9.91
N PHE A 281 13.12 0.50 10.86
CA PHE A 281 13.13 -0.80 11.53
C PHE A 281 11.81 -1.55 11.29
N TRP A 282 11.83 -2.90 11.30
CA TRP A 282 10.63 -3.72 11.03
C TRP A 282 9.54 -3.67 12.11
N TRP A 283 9.86 -3.13 13.30
CA TRP A 283 8.88 -2.81 14.36
C TRP A 283 8.37 -1.36 14.26
N GLY A 284 8.77 -0.63 13.21
CA GLY A 284 8.44 0.77 13.00
C GLY A 284 7.05 1.01 12.40
N ALA A 285 6.53 2.22 12.60
CA ALA A 285 5.17 2.65 12.28
C ALA A 285 4.74 2.42 10.81
N LYS A 286 5.69 2.35 9.86
CA LYS A 286 5.40 1.96 8.45
C LYS A 286 4.86 0.53 8.29
N THR A 287 5.04 -0.33 9.29
CA THR A 287 4.84 -1.78 9.20
C THR A 287 4.19 -2.42 10.43
N THR A 288 4.01 -1.64 11.50
CA THR A 288 3.48 -2.07 12.80
C THR A 288 2.47 -1.02 13.29
N THR A 289 1.26 -1.42 13.64
CA THR A 289 0.26 -0.49 14.21
C THR A 289 0.60 -0.15 15.68
N SER A 290 0.12 0.98 16.19
CA SER A 290 0.32 1.38 17.60
C SER A 290 -0.12 0.31 18.60
N SER A 291 -1.22 -0.40 18.31
CA SER A 291 -1.73 -1.52 19.11
C SER A 291 -0.82 -2.75 19.06
N GLN A 292 -0.28 -3.08 17.89
CA GLN A 292 0.70 -4.16 17.72
C GLN A 292 2.01 -3.85 18.44
N TYR A 293 2.50 -2.61 18.36
CA TYR A 293 3.69 -2.16 19.09
C TYR A 293 3.49 -2.29 20.61
N VAL A 294 2.38 -1.75 21.12
CA VAL A 294 2.04 -1.81 22.55
C VAL A 294 2.00 -3.26 23.04
N GLU A 295 1.35 -4.17 22.30
CA GLU A 295 1.24 -5.57 22.71
C GLU A 295 2.54 -6.37 22.54
N ILE A 296 3.39 -6.11 21.54
CA ILE A 296 4.68 -6.81 21.43
C ILE A 296 5.66 -6.33 22.51
N PHE A 297 5.63 -5.06 22.88
CA PHE A 297 6.41 -4.55 24.02
C PHE A 297 5.92 -5.17 25.34
N ARG A 298 4.59 -5.20 25.58
CA ARG A 298 3.99 -5.87 26.75
C ARG A 298 4.37 -7.34 26.83
N TYR A 299 4.21 -8.06 25.72
CA TYR A 299 4.58 -9.47 25.63
C TYR A 299 6.06 -9.71 25.92
N THR A 300 6.95 -8.84 25.43
CA THR A 300 8.39 -8.91 25.70
C THR A 300 8.70 -8.77 27.19
N VAL A 301 8.12 -7.75 27.84
CA VAL A 301 8.27 -7.53 29.29
C VAL A 301 7.75 -8.72 30.08
N GLU A 302 6.55 -9.22 29.77
CA GLU A 302 5.93 -10.32 30.49
C GLU A 302 6.62 -11.67 30.25
N TYR A 303 7.09 -11.93 29.03
CA TYR A 303 7.84 -13.14 28.73
C TYR A 303 9.13 -13.17 29.56
N LEU A 304 9.92 -12.09 29.52
CA LEU A 304 11.17 -11.99 30.28
C LEU A 304 10.93 -12.00 31.81
N ARG A 305 10.02 -11.16 32.32
CA ARG A 305 9.71 -11.02 33.76
C ARG A 305 8.96 -12.22 34.32
N ASP A 306 7.81 -12.57 33.73
CA ASP A 306 6.86 -13.53 34.31
C ASP A 306 7.12 -14.97 33.87
N LYS A 307 7.55 -15.19 32.61
CA LYS A 307 7.80 -16.54 32.07
C LYS A 307 9.24 -17.02 32.23
N LYS A 308 10.23 -16.11 32.18
CA LYS A 308 11.67 -16.44 32.30
C LYS A 308 12.35 -15.92 33.58
N GLY A 309 11.63 -15.23 34.46
CA GLY A 309 12.12 -14.82 35.79
C GLY A 309 13.28 -13.82 35.77
N VAL A 310 13.35 -12.95 34.76
CA VAL A 310 14.40 -11.92 34.64
C VAL A 310 14.10 -10.77 35.61
N HIS A 311 14.84 -10.74 36.72
CA HIS A 311 14.64 -9.78 37.83
C HIS A 311 15.73 -8.71 37.93
N ASN A 312 16.58 -8.55 36.91
CA ASN A 312 17.65 -7.55 36.89
C ASN A 312 17.51 -6.44 35.83
N PHE A 313 16.42 -6.44 35.05
CA PHE A 313 16.13 -5.39 34.07
C PHE A 313 15.40 -4.20 34.69
N LEU A 314 15.67 -3.01 34.13
CA LEU A 314 14.78 -1.84 34.13
C LEU A 314 14.41 -1.57 32.67
N TYR A 315 13.13 -1.42 32.36
CA TYR A 315 12.65 -1.35 30.97
C TYR A 315 12.59 0.10 30.47
N ALA A 316 13.20 0.37 29.33
CA ALA A 316 13.25 1.67 28.69
C ALA A 316 12.44 1.70 27.39
N PHE A 317 11.69 2.79 27.18
CA PHE A 317 10.92 3.08 25.96
C PHE A 317 11.44 4.39 25.39
N SER A 318 11.88 4.37 24.13
CA SER A 318 12.45 5.54 23.46
C SER A 318 11.97 5.66 22.00
N PRO A 319 10.95 6.48 21.75
CA PRO A 319 10.66 6.99 20.42
C PRO A 319 11.76 7.94 19.93
N ASN A 320 11.90 8.06 18.61
CA ASN A 320 12.79 9.01 17.94
C ASN A 320 12.18 10.43 17.96
N GLY A 321 12.98 11.47 18.22
CA GLY A 321 12.55 12.87 18.22
C GLY A 321 12.41 13.49 16.82
N THR A 322 11.80 14.67 16.67
CA THR A 322 11.22 15.52 17.71
C THR A 322 9.73 15.22 17.94
N PHE A 323 9.18 15.68 19.05
CA PHE A 323 7.74 15.66 19.36
C PHE A 323 7.15 17.08 19.44
N GLY A 324 7.96 18.13 19.24
CA GLY A 324 7.56 19.51 19.48
C GLY A 324 7.13 19.79 20.93
N GLY A 325 7.52 18.94 21.89
CA GLY A 325 7.01 18.96 23.26
C GLY A 325 5.58 18.44 23.46
N ALA A 326 4.97 17.77 22.46
CA ALA A 326 3.61 17.24 22.54
C ALA A 326 3.56 15.83 23.18
N GLU A 327 3.03 15.74 24.41
CA GLU A 327 2.93 14.46 25.14
C GLU A 327 2.11 13.39 24.38
N SER A 328 1.11 13.79 23.60
CA SER A 328 0.30 12.87 22.78
C SER A 328 1.13 12.15 21.70
N SER A 329 2.02 12.87 21.01
CA SER A 329 2.91 12.31 19.98
C SER A 329 3.91 11.33 20.58
N TYR A 330 4.46 11.65 21.76
CA TYR A 330 5.36 10.76 22.50
C TYR A 330 4.64 9.51 23.05
N LEU A 331 3.38 9.66 23.49
CA LEU A 331 2.60 8.60 24.11
C LEU A 331 1.81 7.71 23.13
N ALA A 332 1.81 8.02 21.84
CA ALA A 332 0.97 7.37 20.81
C ALA A 332 1.09 5.83 20.75
N THR A 333 2.23 5.27 21.19
CA THR A 333 2.52 3.83 21.25
C THR A 333 3.01 3.38 22.63
N TYR A 334 2.76 4.20 23.67
CA TYR A 334 3.30 3.97 25.00
C TYR A 334 2.74 2.68 25.65
N PRO A 335 3.59 1.70 26.02
CA PRO A 335 3.12 0.41 26.55
C PRO A 335 2.31 0.49 27.85
N GLY A 336 2.51 1.55 28.65
CA GLY A 336 1.80 1.82 29.91
C GLY A 336 2.72 1.86 31.15
N ASP A 337 2.22 2.48 32.22
CA ASP A 337 2.99 2.79 33.46
C ASP A 337 3.48 1.56 34.24
N ASP A 338 2.98 0.38 33.89
CA ASP A 338 3.36 -0.94 34.43
C ASP A 338 4.37 -1.71 33.56
N TYR A 339 4.77 -1.17 32.40
CA TYR A 339 5.69 -1.80 31.44
C TYR A 339 6.97 -0.99 31.15
N VAL A 340 7.03 0.28 31.55
CA VAL A 340 8.21 1.15 31.35
C VAL A 340 8.71 1.72 32.68
N ASP A 341 10.00 1.58 32.99
CA ASP A 341 10.70 2.22 34.12
C ASP A 341 11.36 3.56 33.71
N VAL A 342 11.81 3.65 32.46
CA VAL A 342 12.61 4.76 31.92
C VAL A 342 11.97 5.31 30.64
N LEU A 343 11.60 6.59 30.66
CA LEU A 343 11.18 7.35 29.49
C LEU A 343 12.42 7.92 28.81
N GLY A 344 12.76 7.39 27.63
CA GLY A 344 13.84 7.88 26.79
C GLY A 344 13.33 8.64 25.57
N MET A 345 14.22 9.35 24.91
CA MET A 345 14.09 9.73 23.51
C MET A 345 15.44 9.56 22.82
N ASP A 346 15.40 9.26 21.53
CA ASP A 346 16.56 9.12 20.68
C ASP A 346 16.55 10.27 19.65
N GLN A 347 17.64 11.01 19.48
CA GLN A 347 17.67 12.18 18.58
C GLN A 347 19.10 12.58 18.17
N TYR A 348 19.29 12.82 16.87
CA TYR A 348 20.58 13.16 16.26
C TYR A 348 20.49 14.48 15.48
N ASP A 349 21.59 15.24 15.43
CA ASP A 349 21.65 16.54 14.73
C ASP A 349 21.99 16.36 13.23
N ASN A 350 22.16 17.46 12.49
CA ASN A 350 22.55 17.41 11.07
C ASN A 350 24.09 17.48 10.90
N GLN A 351 24.67 16.59 10.08
CA GLN A 351 26.13 16.50 9.92
C GLN A 351 26.76 17.74 9.25
N GLN A 352 26.01 18.40 8.35
CA GLN A 352 26.45 19.54 7.55
C GLN A 352 26.19 20.87 8.26
N THR A 353 25.04 21.00 8.94
CA THR A 353 24.63 22.18 9.71
C THR A 353 24.18 21.81 11.13
N PRO A 354 25.10 21.35 12.00
CA PRO A 354 24.81 21.02 13.39
C PRO A 354 24.67 22.28 14.27
N GLY A 355 24.22 22.09 15.52
CA GLY A 355 24.23 23.12 16.57
C GLY A 355 23.24 24.25 16.34
N THR A 356 22.25 24.06 15.47
CA THR A 356 21.29 25.11 15.10
C THR A 356 20.36 25.48 16.27
N PRO A 357 19.89 26.74 16.36
CA PRO A 357 18.90 27.13 17.35
C PRO A 357 17.59 26.32 17.26
N GLY A 358 17.18 25.92 16.05
CA GLY A 358 15.98 25.08 15.84
C GLY A 358 16.12 23.71 16.52
N PHE A 359 17.19 22.98 16.18
CA PHE A 359 17.52 21.69 16.81
C PHE A 359 17.63 21.79 18.34
N LEU A 360 18.42 22.75 18.84
CA LEU A 360 18.65 22.90 20.28
C LEU A 360 17.37 23.29 21.04
N ASN A 361 16.50 24.13 20.47
CA ASN A 361 15.23 24.50 21.10
C ASN A 361 14.21 23.35 21.08
N GLY A 362 14.09 22.63 19.96
CA GLY A 362 13.21 21.45 19.84
C GLY A 362 13.62 20.35 20.81
N LEU A 363 14.91 20.05 20.89
CA LEU A 363 15.48 19.11 21.86
C LEU A 363 15.17 19.54 23.31
N VAL A 364 15.34 20.81 23.65
CA VAL A 364 15.02 21.31 25.01
C VAL A 364 13.53 21.18 25.32
N ALA A 365 12.63 21.40 24.35
CA ALA A 365 11.19 21.20 24.51
C ALA A 365 10.81 19.72 24.75
N ASP A 366 11.41 18.79 24.01
CA ASP A 366 11.14 17.36 24.16
C ASP A 366 11.74 16.78 25.45
N LEU A 367 13.00 17.12 25.77
CA LEU A 367 13.64 16.70 27.02
C LEU A 367 12.87 17.24 28.25
N LYS A 368 12.33 18.46 28.15
CA LYS A 368 11.42 19.04 29.15
C LYS A 368 10.13 18.25 29.29
N MET A 369 9.47 17.93 28.17
CA MET A 369 8.26 17.11 28.14
C MET A 369 8.47 15.74 28.81
N ILE A 370 9.42 14.92 28.34
CA ILE A 370 9.65 13.58 28.91
C ILE A 370 10.07 13.64 30.38
N SER A 371 10.76 14.70 30.80
CA SER A 371 11.21 14.89 32.18
C SER A 371 10.07 15.19 33.16
N LYS A 372 9.10 16.00 32.73
CA LYS A 372 7.88 16.29 33.51
C LYS A 372 6.92 15.11 33.52
N LEU A 373 6.79 14.43 32.38
CA LEU A 373 6.03 13.18 32.25
C LEU A 373 6.60 12.08 33.18
N ALA A 374 7.93 11.96 33.26
CA ALA A 374 8.61 11.05 34.19
C ALA A 374 8.41 11.46 35.66
N ASP A 375 8.49 12.75 35.99
CA ASP A 375 8.22 13.23 37.35
C ASP A 375 6.76 12.94 37.78
N GLY A 376 5.79 13.16 36.88
CA GLY A 376 4.37 12.85 37.13
C GLY A 376 4.07 11.35 37.27
N LYS A 377 4.79 10.49 36.54
CA LYS A 377 4.63 9.02 36.56
C LYS A 377 5.52 8.30 37.58
N GLY A 378 6.37 9.03 38.29
CA GLY A 378 7.36 8.48 39.22
C GLY A 378 8.40 7.58 38.53
N LYS A 379 8.87 7.98 37.34
CA LYS A 379 9.78 7.26 36.44
C LYS A 379 11.12 8.00 36.27
N ILE A 380 12.03 7.43 35.48
CA ILE A 380 13.26 8.09 35.03
C ILE A 380 13.02 8.76 33.68
N ALA A 381 13.63 9.92 33.44
CA ALA A 381 13.74 10.52 32.10
C ALA A 381 15.19 10.45 31.62
N THR A 382 15.41 10.24 30.32
CA THR A 382 16.76 10.13 29.73
C THR A 382 16.82 10.58 28.28
N PHE A 383 18.02 10.94 27.82
CA PHE A 383 18.34 11.07 26.40
C PHE A 383 19.05 9.76 26.00
N SER A 384 18.29 8.79 25.50
CA SER A 384 18.74 7.39 25.40
C SER A 384 19.77 7.18 24.28
N GLU A 385 19.66 7.94 23.19
CA GLU A 385 20.68 8.11 22.16
C GLU A 385 20.78 9.57 21.72
N PHE A 386 22.01 10.08 21.63
CA PHE A 386 22.31 11.40 21.06
C PHE A 386 23.58 11.36 20.19
N GLY A 387 23.68 12.22 19.17
CA GLY A 387 24.91 12.37 18.41
C GLY A 387 24.90 13.50 17.39
N TYR A 388 26.09 13.85 16.93
CA TYR A 388 26.36 14.95 15.98
C TYR A 388 25.63 14.75 14.63
N SER A 389 25.40 13.49 14.23
CA SER A 389 24.39 13.11 13.23
C SER A 389 24.11 11.60 13.29
N PRO A 390 23.10 11.05 12.57
CA PRO A 390 22.92 9.61 12.42
C PRO A 390 24.09 8.89 11.74
N ALA A 391 24.98 9.62 11.08
CA ALA A 391 26.24 9.12 10.54
C ALA A 391 27.44 9.41 11.47
N GLY A 392 27.23 10.05 12.61
CA GLY A 392 28.28 10.60 13.47
C GLY A 392 28.91 11.88 12.92
N MET A 393 30.06 12.26 13.45
CA MET A 393 30.85 13.40 13.01
C MET A 393 31.84 13.05 11.89
N LEU A 394 32.29 14.05 11.15
CA LEU A 394 33.30 13.88 10.11
C LEU A 394 34.69 13.63 10.73
N THR A 395 35.57 12.95 10.01
CA THR A 395 36.99 12.78 10.42
C THR A 395 37.71 14.13 10.53
N THR A 396 37.37 15.08 9.65
CA THR A 396 37.77 16.49 9.70
C THR A 396 36.81 17.33 8.85
N GLY A 397 36.74 18.64 9.09
CA GLY A 397 35.84 19.57 8.38
C GLY A 397 34.45 19.73 9.02
N ASN A 398 34.31 19.41 10.31
CA ASN A 398 33.09 19.59 11.08
C ASN A 398 32.75 21.08 11.22
N ALA A 399 31.51 21.45 10.89
CA ALA A 399 31.06 22.83 10.85
C ALA A 399 30.90 23.47 12.25
N ASP A 400 30.61 22.67 13.28
CA ASP A 400 30.56 23.12 14.68
C ASP A 400 31.60 22.42 15.54
N LEU A 401 32.67 23.14 15.88
CA LEU A 401 33.74 22.70 16.78
C LEU A 401 33.45 22.97 18.28
N GLN A 402 32.22 23.33 18.65
CA GLN A 402 31.78 23.54 20.04
C GLN A 402 30.49 22.75 20.39
N TRP A 403 30.16 21.74 19.59
CA TRP A 403 28.85 21.12 19.58
C TRP A 403 28.44 20.48 20.91
N PHE A 404 29.33 19.73 21.58
CA PHE A 404 29.03 19.07 22.85
C PHE A 404 28.79 20.11 23.96
N THR A 405 29.55 21.20 24.01
CA THR A 405 29.30 22.25 25.01
C THR A 405 28.07 23.09 24.70
N ARG A 406 27.75 23.39 23.42
CA ARG A 406 26.47 24.02 23.04
C ARG A 406 25.28 23.18 23.48
N LEU A 407 25.27 21.89 23.12
CA LEU A 407 24.25 20.91 23.48
C LEU A 407 24.04 20.88 25.01
N LEU A 408 25.15 20.78 25.77
CA LEU A 408 25.11 20.75 27.22
C LEU A 408 24.57 22.05 27.84
N GLN A 409 24.93 23.23 27.33
CA GLN A 409 24.38 24.48 27.87
C GLN A 409 22.89 24.67 27.51
N ALA A 410 22.46 24.23 26.32
CA ALA A 410 21.03 24.21 25.96
C ALA A 410 20.23 23.36 26.96
N ILE A 411 20.64 22.10 27.18
CA ILE A 411 20.02 21.20 28.18
C ILE A 411 20.03 21.82 29.59
N LYS A 412 21.12 22.46 30.01
CA LYS A 412 21.25 23.08 31.33
C LYS A 412 20.42 24.36 31.51
N SER A 413 19.99 25.00 30.42
CA SER A 413 19.31 26.31 30.45
C SER A 413 17.87 26.22 30.96
N ASP A 414 17.19 25.09 30.72
CA ASP A 414 15.81 24.86 31.18
C ASP A 414 15.80 23.98 32.44
N PRO A 415 15.00 24.33 33.48
CA PRO A 415 15.00 23.63 34.76
C PRO A 415 14.33 22.24 34.71
N ASP A 416 13.49 21.96 33.71
CA ASP A 416 12.82 20.68 33.51
C ASP A 416 13.67 19.78 32.59
N ALA A 417 14.15 20.30 31.45
CA ALA A 417 14.96 19.55 30.47
C ALA A 417 16.25 18.99 31.07
N LYS A 418 16.94 19.78 31.91
CA LYS A 418 18.16 19.33 32.60
C LYS A 418 17.93 18.14 33.53
N ARG A 419 16.68 17.81 33.88
CA ARG A 419 16.33 16.72 34.81
C ARG A 419 16.26 15.35 34.12
N ILE A 420 16.88 15.15 32.96
CA ILE A 420 17.27 13.79 32.51
C ILE A 420 18.36 13.17 33.41
N ALA A 421 18.48 11.84 33.40
CA ALA A 421 19.42 11.08 34.24
C ALA A 421 20.75 10.79 33.53
N TYR A 422 20.69 10.35 32.27
CA TYR A 422 21.86 10.11 31.43
C TYR A 422 21.66 10.67 30.01
N MET A 423 22.76 10.81 29.28
CA MET A 423 22.77 10.99 27.83
C MET A 423 23.83 10.06 27.22
N GLN A 424 23.45 9.19 26.30
CA GLN A 424 24.37 8.20 25.70
C GLN A 424 24.59 8.46 24.21
N THR A 425 25.84 8.41 23.74
CA THR A 425 26.17 8.50 22.32
C THR A 425 26.56 7.14 21.72
N TRP A 426 26.53 7.05 20.40
CA TRP A 426 26.66 5.78 19.67
C TRP A 426 28.12 5.35 19.47
N ALA A 427 28.34 4.19 18.84
CA ALA A 427 29.62 3.49 18.84
C ALA A 427 30.60 3.99 17.77
N ASN A 428 31.88 4.15 18.14
CA ASN A 428 33.00 4.42 17.23
C ASN A 428 33.40 3.18 16.41
N PHE A 429 32.51 2.71 15.53
CA PHE A 429 32.79 1.58 14.63
C PHE A 429 33.84 1.90 13.54
N GLY A 430 34.01 3.15 13.13
CA GLY A 430 34.94 3.47 12.04
C GLY A 430 35.13 4.96 11.71
N LEU A 431 35.84 5.19 10.60
CA LEU A 431 36.03 6.50 9.98
C LEU A 431 35.14 6.61 8.74
N GLY A 432 34.60 7.80 8.47
CA GLY A 432 33.73 8.01 7.31
C GLY A 432 32.37 7.33 7.49
N ASN A 433 31.63 7.81 8.49
CA ASN A 433 30.38 7.29 9.06
C ASN A 433 30.60 6.29 10.22
N ASN A 434 29.89 6.52 11.33
CA ASN A 434 30.00 5.86 12.64
C ASN A 434 31.21 6.27 13.52
N LEU A 435 31.31 7.58 13.78
CA LEU A 435 32.25 8.18 14.72
C LEU A 435 31.50 9.19 15.62
N TYR A 436 31.49 8.99 16.95
CA TYR A 436 30.67 9.77 17.89
C TYR A 436 31.43 10.31 19.11
N VAL A 437 32.50 9.65 19.56
CA VAL A 437 33.43 10.16 20.57
C VAL A 437 34.72 10.66 19.91
N PRO A 438 35.12 11.94 20.07
CA PRO A 438 36.36 12.46 19.47
C PRO A 438 37.59 11.77 20.06
N TYR A 439 38.48 11.27 19.20
CA TYR A 439 39.67 10.51 19.61
C TYR A 439 40.87 11.41 19.96
N ARG A 440 41.76 10.88 20.80
CA ARG A 440 43.10 11.44 21.08
C ARG A 440 44.21 10.59 20.44
N ASN A 441 45.15 11.25 19.77
CA ASN A 441 46.37 10.66 19.23
C ASN A 441 46.14 9.32 18.50
N ALA A 442 45.15 9.31 17.60
CA ALA A 442 44.78 8.14 16.83
C ALA A 442 45.91 7.71 15.87
N PRO A 443 46.00 6.40 15.55
CA PRO A 443 47.06 5.85 14.71
C PRO A 443 47.02 6.38 13.27
N ASN A 444 47.98 5.94 12.45
CA ASN A 444 48.06 6.24 11.01
C ASN A 444 48.17 7.74 10.66
N GLY A 445 48.59 8.58 11.62
CA GLY A 445 48.80 10.03 11.41
C GLY A 445 47.56 10.89 11.66
N LEU A 446 46.47 10.33 12.18
CA LEU A 446 45.20 11.04 12.44
C LEU A 446 45.28 12.06 13.58
N GLY A 447 46.18 11.88 14.55
CA GLY A 447 46.40 12.84 15.64
C GLY A 447 45.22 12.95 16.61
N ASP A 448 45.04 14.13 17.21
CA ASP A 448 43.85 14.47 18.01
C ASP A 448 42.72 14.91 17.06
N HIS A 449 41.50 14.42 17.28
CA HIS A 449 40.33 14.85 16.50
C HIS A 449 39.98 16.31 16.81
N GLU A 450 39.50 17.05 15.80
CA GLU A 450 39.25 18.50 15.91
C GLU A 450 38.13 18.90 16.90
N LEU A 451 37.19 17.99 17.22
CA LEU A 451 36.18 18.17 18.28
C LEU A 451 36.68 17.75 19.68
N LEU A 452 37.87 17.16 19.80
CA LEU A 452 38.42 16.74 21.09
C LEU A 452 38.56 17.88 22.11
N PRO A 453 38.98 19.12 21.76
CA PRO A 453 39.04 20.23 22.71
C PRO A 453 37.68 20.55 23.36
N ASP A 454 36.60 20.44 22.59
CA ASP A 454 35.23 20.66 23.07
C ASP A 454 34.72 19.49 23.91
N PHE A 455 35.00 18.24 23.50
CA PHE A 455 34.66 17.07 24.33
C PHE A 455 35.42 17.04 25.67
N ILE A 456 36.67 17.54 25.70
CA ILE A 456 37.41 17.81 26.95
C ILE A 456 36.73 18.91 27.79
N ALA A 457 36.14 19.93 27.16
CA ALA A 457 35.42 20.99 27.87
C ALA A 457 34.08 20.50 28.43
N TYR A 458 33.35 19.68 27.67
CA TYR A 458 32.16 18.94 28.10
C TYR A 458 32.46 18.07 29.34
N TYR A 459 33.49 17.22 29.28
CA TYR A 459 33.96 16.39 30.42
C TYR A 459 34.38 17.22 31.66
N LYS A 460 34.79 18.48 31.48
CA LYS A 460 35.17 19.38 32.59
C LYS A 460 34.00 20.19 33.15
N ASP A 461 32.83 20.21 32.51
CA ASP A 461 31.65 20.87 33.06
C ASP A 461 31.14 20.06 34.26
N PRO A 462 31.04 20.64 35.46
CA PRO A 462 30.68 19.90 36.69
C PRO A 462 29.25 19.36 36.68
N TYR A 463 28.45 19.69 35.66
CA TYR A 463 27.16 19.06 35.42
C TYR A 463 27.26 17.70 34.74
N THR A 464 28.33 17.40 34.00
CA THR A 464 28.52 16.05 33.46
C THR A 464 29.03 15.10 34.55
N ALA A 465 28.82 13.80 34.35
CA ALA A 465 29.30 12.76 35.24
C ALA A 465 29.86 11.58 34.42
N PHE A 466 31.13 11.28 34.64
CA PHE A 466 31.84 10.13 34.10
C PHE A 466 32.07 9.13 35.24
N LEU A 467 32.83 8.06 35.02
CA LEU A 467 32.91 6.96 35.99
C LEU A 467 33.42 7.40 37.39
N LYS A 468 34.30 8.40 37.48
CA LYS A 468 34.79 8.94 38.77
C LYS A 468 33.71 9.63 39.61
N GLU A 469 32.64 10.11 38.98
CA GLU A 469 31.51 10.75 39.66
C GLU A 469 30.47 9.71 40.11
N VAL A 470 30.41 8.55 39.43
CA VAL A 470 29.50 7.44 39.73
C VAL A 470 29.85 6.79 41.08
N LYS A 471 29.06 7.12 42.11
CA LYS A 471 29.27 6.64 43.49
C LYS A 471 27.96 6.16 44.11
N GLY A 472 28.00 4.99 44.73
CA GLY A 472 26.88 4.43 45.51
C GLY A 472 25.66 3.98 44.70
N VAL A 473 25.86 3.56 43.45
CA VAL A 473 24.78 2.99 42.60
C VAL A 473 24.27 1.68 43.19
N TYR A 474 25.19 0.79 43.58
CA TYR A 474 24.91 -0.61 43.95
C TYR A 474 25.04 -0.90 45.46
N ASP A 475 25.05 0.14 46.30
CA ASP A 475 25.22 0.06 47.76
C ASP A 475 24.01 -0.57 48.50
N GLY A 476 23.05 -1.13 47.77
CA GLY A 476 21.88 -1.81 48.35
C GLY A 476 20.92 -0.85 49.06
N LYS A 477 20.58 0.27 48.41
CA LYS A 477 19.62 1.26 48.94
C LYS A 477 18.32 0.55 49.33
N LYS A 478 18.01 0.54 50.64
CA LYS A 478 16.84 -0.16 51.19
C LYS A 478 15.54 0.53 50.79
N VAL A 479 14.98 0.10 49.66
CA VAL A 479 13.69 0.54 49.13
C VAL A 479 12.82 -0.68 48.83
N ARG A 480 11.50 -0.49 48.79
CA ARG A 480 10.53 -1.52 48.41
C ARG A 480 9.87 -1.16 47.08
N THR A 481 9.44 -2.18 46.35
CA THR A 481 8.55 -2.04 45.20
C THR A 481 7.10 -1.85 45.66
N ALA A 482 6.33 -1.10 44.89
CA ALA A 482 4.88 -1.00 45.06
C ALA A 482 4.20 -2.33 44.68
N ALA A 483 3.10 -2.66 45.37
CA ALA A 483 2.21 -3.70 44.89
C ALA A 483 1.54 -3.23 43.60
N LYS A 484 1.51 -4.08 42.57
CA LYS A 484 0.90 -3.76 41.28
C LYS A 484 -0.62 -3.88 41.34
N ASN A 485 -1.32 -3.03 40.60
CA ASN A 485 -2.78 -3.07 40.49
C ASN A 485 -3.23 -4.25 39.60
N PRO A 486 -4.45 -4.77 39.81
CA PRO A 486 -5.12 -5.66 38.87
C PRO A 486 -5.21 -5.02 37.47
N LEU A 487 -4.63 -5.68 36.48
CA LEU A 487 -4.59 -5.24 35.08
C LEU A 487 -5.03 -6.39 34.16
N MET A 488 -5.62 -6.07 33.02
CA MET A 488 -5.81 -7.03 31.93
C MET A 488 -5.61 -6.35 30.58
N HIS A 489 -5.30 -7.13 29.56
CA HIS A 489 -5.29 -6.70 28.17
C HIS A 489 -5.61 -7.84 27.21
N ILE A 490 -6.02 -7.48 25.99
CA ILE A 490 -6.30 -8.38 24.86
C ILE A 490 -5.06 -8.42 23.97
N VAL A 491 -4.41 -9.58 23.95
CA VAL A 491 -3.12 -9.83 23.28
C VAL A 491 -3.30 -10.22 21.81
N SER A 492 -4.36 -10.98 21.52
CA SER A 492 -4.77 -11.31 20.15
C SER A 492 -6.29 -11.47 20.08
N PRO A 493 -6.96 -11.03 19.00
CA PRO A 493 -6.45 -10.07 18.02
C PRO A 493 -6.21 -8.69 18.67
N THR A 494 -5.23 -7.93 18.15
CA THR A 494 -4.96 -6.56 18.59
C THR A 494 -6.00 -5.58 18.04
N ASP A 495 -6.14 -4.42 18.68
CA ASP A 495 -7.04 -3.36 18.19
C ASP A 495 -6.66 -2.86 16.78
N ASN A 496 -7.66 -2.59 15.95
CA ASN A 496 -7.54 -2.33 14.51
C ASN A 496 -6.79 -3.45 13.71
N GLY A 497 -6.62 -4.64 14.29
CA GLY A 497 -6.04 -5.82 13.64
C GLY A 497 -7.00 -6.56 12.72
N THR A 498 -6.47 -7.49 11.93
CA THR A 498 -7.25 -8.30 10.97
C THR A 498 -7.43 -9.73 11.44
N VAL A 499 -8.62 -10.29 11.24
CA VAL A 499 -8.93 -11.72 11.36
C VAL A 499 -9.16 -12.31 9.96
N SER A 500 -8.20 -13.11 9.49
CA SER A 500 -8.24 -13.83 8.19
C SER A 500 -8.83 -15.24 8.29
N GLU A 501 -8.80 -15.83 9.48
CA GLU A 501 -9.18 -17.23 9.70
C GLU A 501 -10.66 -17.37 10.08
N ALA A 502 -11.30 -18.41 9.56
CA ALA A 502 -12.70 -18.75 9.90
C ALA A 502 -12.89 -19.09 11.40
N THR A 503 -11.81 -19.30 12.14
CA THR A 503 -11.81 -19.31 13.62
C THR A 503 -10.46 -18.82 14.12
N THR A 504 -10.47 -17.82 15.00
CA THR A 504 -9.27 -17.27 15.64
C THR A 504 -9.30 -17.50 17.15
N THR A 505 -8.13 -17.58 17.78
CA THR A 505 -8.03 -17.67 19.25
C THR A 505 -7.86 -16.28 19.85
N ILE A 506 -8.86 -15.84 20.61
CA ILE A 506 -8.76 -14.67 21.47
C ILE A 506 -7.81 -15.03 22.62
N ARG A 507 -6.81 -14.17 22.90
CA ARG A 507 -5.85 -14.31 24.01
C ARG A 507 -5.91 -13.08 24.89
N VAL A 508 -5.97 -13.32 26.21
CA VAL A 508 -6.14 -12.28 27.22
C VAL A 508 -5.13 -12.51 28.33
N ARG A 509 -4.35 -11.48 28.66
CA ARG A 509 -3.53 -11.48 29.87
C ARG A 509 -4.35 -10.90 31.02
N ALA A 510 -4.22 -11.51 32.20
CA ALA A 510 -4.74 -10.96 33.45
C ALA A 510 -3.61 -10.98 34.49
N LEU A 511 -3.23 -9.80 34.99
CA LEU A 511 -2.10 -9.58 35.89
C LEU A 511 -2.58 -9.13 37.27
N ASN A 512 -1.87 -9.58 38.32
CA ASN A 512 -2.10 -9.17 39.72
C ASN A 512 -3.54 -9.43 40.20
N VAL A 513 -4.20 -10.44 39.64
CA VAL A 513 -5.61 -10.76 39.88
C VAL A 513 -5.83 -12.26 39.86
N ASN A 514 -6.75 -12.73 40.70
CA ASN A 514 -7.31 -14.09 40.65
C ASN A 514 -8.77 -13.97 40.21
N PRO A 515 -9.10 -14.08 38.91
CA PRO A 515 -10.46 -13.88 38.42
C PRO A 515 -11.42 -14.96 38.91
N THR A 516 -12.68 -14.58 39.16
CA THR A 516 -13.79 -15.54 39.37
C THR A 516 -14.39 -16.00 38.05
N LYS A 517 -14.35 -15.15 37.02
CA LYS A 517 -14.76 -15.44 35.64
C LYS A 517 -13.96 -14.57 34.67
N VAL A 518 -13.59 -15.11 33.50
CA VAL A 518 -13.16 -14.34 32.33
C VAL A 518 -14.06 -14.72 31.17
N VAL A 519 -14.54 -13.73 30.42
CA VAL A 519 -15.48 -13.88 29.31
C VAL A 519 -15.17 -12.90 28.19
N TYR A 520 -15.62 -13.22 26.98
CA TYR A 520 -15.74 -12.26 25.88
C TYR A 520 -17.17 -12.15 25.36
N SER A 521 -17.46 -11.06 24.65
CA SER A 521 -18.72 -10.77 23.99
C SER A 521 -18.44 -9.98 22.70
N ILE A 522 -19.16 -10.30 21.62
CA ILE A 522 -19.06 -9.60 20.33
C ILE A 522 -20.24 -8.63 20.16
N GLN A 523 -20.00 -7.52 19.46
CA GLN A 523 -21.00 -6.54 19.05
C GLN A 523 -22.31 -7.18 18.57
N GLY A 524 -23.45 -6.63 19.02
CA GLY A 524 -24.78 -7.16 18.70
C GLY A 524 -25.22 -8.36 19.56
N SER A 525 -24.32 -9.01 20.29
CA SER A 525 -24.67 -10.03 21.30
C SER A 525 -24.57 -9.47 22.72
N SER A 526 -25.42 -10.00 23.61
CA SER A 526 -25.33 -9.82 25.07
C SER A 526 -24.79 -11.06 25.78
N GLU A 527 -24.44 -12.11 25.04
CA GLU A 527 -23.87 -13.35 25.57
C GLU A 527 -22.42 -13.15 26.02
N GLU A 528 -22.09 -13.69 27.20
CA GLU A 528 -20.76 -13.64 27.79
C GLU A 528 -20.10 -15.02 27.73
N ILE A 529 -19.39 -15.29 26.65
CA ILE A 529 -18.80 -16.59 26.33
C ILE A 529 -17.56 -16.82 27.22
N PRO A 530 -17.49 -17.91 28.02
CA PRO A 530 -16.37 -18.18 28.92
C PRO A 530 -15.01 -18.35 28.23
N MET A 531 -13.96 -17.82 28.87
CA MET A 531 -12.57 -18.05 28.49
C MET A 531 -11.88 -18.96 29.52
N THR A 532 -11.11 -19.92 29.03
CA THR A 532 -10.35 -20.87 29.85
C THR A 532 -8.88 -20.47 29.94
N LEU A 533 -8.22 -20.73 31.06
CA LEU A 533 -6.76 -20.53 31.14
C LEU A 533 -6.03 -21.62 30.32
N ASP A 534 -5.01 -21.23 29.55
CA ASP A 534 -4.23 -22.12 28.70
C ASP A 534 -3.34 -23.12 29.49
N ALA A 535 -2.72 -24.07 28.77
CA ALA A 535 -1.90 -25.13 29.36
C ALA A 535 -0.65 -24.58 30.10
N ASP A 536 -0.06 -23.51 29.56
CA ASP A 536 1.08 -22.80 30.17
C ASP A 536 0.67 -21.92 31.37
N ARG A 537 -0.64 -21.80 31.62
CA ARG A 537 -1.26 -20.95 32.65
C ARG A 537 -0.95 -19.46 32.50
N PHE A 538 -0.70 -19.02 31.27
CA PHE A 538 -0.20 -17.68 30.93
C PHE A 538 -1.28 -16.77 30.37
N PHE A 539 -2.11 -17.26 29.45
CA PHE A 539 -3.25 -16.53 28.88
C PHE A 539 -4.59 -17.17 29.24
N TYR A 540 -5.63 -16.34 29.37
CA TYR A 540 -7.01 -16.80 29.17
C TYR A 540 -7.31 -16.80 27.67
N THR A 541 -7.90 -17.88 27.18
CA THR A 541 -8.16 -18.09 25.76
C THR A 541 -9.59 -18.57 25.49
N ALA A 542 -10.07 -18.25 24.30
CA ALA A 542 -11.26 -18.85 23.70
C ALA A 542 -11.15 -18.79 22.18
N ASN A 543 -11.75 -19.74 21.49
CA ASN A 543 -11.88 -19.70 20.03
C ASN A 543 -13.14 -18.92 19.65
N TRP A 544 -12.99 -17.98 18.71
CA TRP A 544 -14.08 -17.21 18.13
C TRP A 544 -14.08 -17.39 16.62
N SER A 545 -15.20 -17.90 16.10
CA SER A 545 -15.53 -17.91 14.69
C SER A 545 -16.35 -16.63 14.39
N PRO A 546 -15.86 -15.70 13.55
CA PRO A 546 -16.62 -14.52 13.18
C PRO A 546 -17.95 -14.88 12.50
N ALA A 547 -19.02 -14.15 12.81
CA ALA A 547 -20.27 -14.31 12.08
C ALA A 547 -20.12 -13.73 10.66
N ALA A 548 -20.74 -14.37 9.68
CA ALA A 548 -20.72 -13.97 8.27
C ALA A 548 -21.15 -12.50 8.04
N SER A 549 -22.04 -11.98 8.87
CA SER A 549 -22.48 -10.58 8.85
C SER A 549 -21.37 -9.56 9.11
N PHE A 550 -20.22 -9.97 9.67
CA PHE A 550 -19.04 -9.12 9.83
C PHE A 550 -18.02 -9.24 8.69
N ASN A 551 -18.17 -10.20 7.76
CA ASN A 551 -17.12 -10.45 6.77
C ASN A 551 -17.00 -9.27 5.77
N GLY A 552 -15.78 -8.80 5.55
CA GLY A 552 -15.49 -7.54 4.84
C GLY A 552 -15.78 -6.28 5.65
N LYS A 553 -16.06 -6.38 6.95
CA LYS A 553 -16.46 -5.27 7.84
C LYS A 553 -15.65 -5.32 9.14
N THR A 554 -15.88 -4.34 10.01
CA THR A 554 -15.37 -4.34 11.39
C THR A 554 -16.28 -5.11 12.35
N ALA A 555 -15.69 -5.70 13.39
CA ALA A 555 -16.39 -6.33 14.51
C ALA A 555 -15.79 -5.87 15.83
N THR A 556 -16.62 -5.39 16.76
CA THR A 556 -16.15 -4.98 18.10
C THR A 556 -16.16 -6.18 19.07
N LEU A 557 -14.99 -6.52 19.61
CA LEU A 557 -14.76 -7.56 20.61
C LEU A 557 -14.56 -6.90 22.00
N THR A 558 -15.29 -7.35 23.01
CA THR A 558 -15.12 -6.91 24.40
C THR A 558 -14.80 -8.09 25.30
N VAL A 559 -13.82 -7.93 26.19
CA VAL A 559 -13.42 -8.92 27.21
C VAL A 559 -13.65 -8.36 28.60
N LYS A 560 -14.19 -9.17 29.52
CA LYS A 560 -14.40 -8.81 30.93
C LYS A 560 -13.72 -9.82 31.86
N VAL A 561 -12.96 -9.31 32.81
CA VAL A 561 -12.31 -10.06 33.90
C VAL A 561 -13.01 -9.70 35.21
N TYR A 562 -13.72 -10.66 35.81
CA TYR A 562 -14.46 -10.48 37.05
C TYR A 562 -13.55 -10.73 38.25
N LYS A 563 -13.43 -9.74 39.14
CA LYS A 563 -12.66 -9.85 40.38
C LYS A 563 -13.52 -10.46 41.50
N PRO A 564 -12.92 -11.09 42.54
CA PRO A 564 -13.67 -11.66 43.67
C PRO A 564 -14.52 -10.66 44.46
N ASN A 565 -14.23 -9.36 44.37
CA ASN A 565 -15.04 -8.28 44.97
C ASN A 565 -16.17 -7.76 44.04
N HIS A 566 -16.55 -8.54 43.03
CA HIS A 566 -17.56 -8.24 42.00
C HIS A 566 -17.26 -7.03 41.09
N THR A 567 -16.12 -6.33 41.27
CA THR A 567 -15.70 -5.31 40.30
C THR A 567 -15.13 -5.96 39.04
N ILE A 568 -15.22 -5.28 37.90
CA ILE A 568 -14.77 -5.79 36.60
C ILE A 568 -13.47 -5.06 36.18
N LEU A 569 -12.62 -5.71 35.39
CA LEU A 569 -11.71 -5.05 34.45
C LEU A 569 -12.22 -5.37 33.03
N GLN A 570 -12.23 -4.40 32.13
CA GLN A 570 -12.74 -4.58 30.76
C GLN A 570 -11.81 -3.88 29.77
N GLN A 571 -11.59 -4.53 28.63
CA GLN A 571 -11.07 -3.89 27.42
C GLN A 571 -12.00 -4.22 26.25
N THR A 572 -12.08 -3.29 25.32
CA THR A 572 -12.77 -3.43 24.03
C THR A 572 -11.77 -3.15 22.92
N VAL A 573 -11.84 -3.90 21.83
CA VAL A 573 -11.04 -3.74 20.61
C VAL A 573 -11.91 -3.92 19.38
N THR A 574 -11.61 -3.21 18.30
CA THR A 574 -12.29 -3.33 17.01
C THR A 574 -11.37 -4.01 16.01
N VAL A 575 -11.87 -5.00 15.27
CA VAL A 575 -11.05 -5.78 14.32
C VAL A 575 -11.72 -5.90 12.95
N PHE A 576 -10.92 -5.91 11.88
CA PHE A 576 -11.38 -6.15 10.53
C PHE A 576 -11.52 -7.66 10.30
N VAL A 577 -12.69 -8.13 9.89
CA VAL A 577 -12.92 -9.53 9.54
C VAL A 577 -12.78 -9.67 8.03
N LYS A 578 -11.71 -10.32 7.58
CA LYS A 578 -11.36 -10.53 6.16
C LYS A 578 -11.16 -12.02 5.88
N VAL A 579 -12.17 -12.82 6.19
CA VAL A 579 -12.09 -14.28 6.11
C VAL A 579 -12.46 -14.73 4.70
N ASN A 580 -11.52 -15.40 4.03
CA ASN A 580 -11.69 -15.91 2.66
C ASN A 580 -13.03 -16.62 2.46
N GLU A 581 -13.38 -17.55 3.36
CA GLU A 581 -14.69 -18.22 3.39
C GLU A 581 -15.18 -18.48 4.82
N ILE A 582 -16.39 -18.04 5.15
CA ILE A 582 -17.15 -18.40 6.35
C ILE A 582 -18.35 -19.25 5.91
N LEU A 583 -18.36 -20.52 6.30
CA LEU A 583 -19.51 -21.41 6.10
C LEU A 583 -20.70 -20.91 6.92
N MET A 584 -21.81 -20.64 6.24
CA MET A 584 -23.06 -20.16 6.86
C MET A 584 -24.04 -21.30 7.11
N LYS A 585 -24.13 -22.25 6.16
CA LYS A 585 -24.98 -23.44 6.23
C LYS A 585 -24.51 -24.49 5.23
N THR A 586 -24.61 -25.77 5.61
CA THR A 586 -24.51 -26.91 4.67
C THR A 586 -25.88 -27.58 4.56
N PHE A 587 -26.17 -28.16 3.39
CA PHE A 587 -27.15 -29.21 3.23
C PHE A 587 -26.38 -30.47 2.82
N ASP A 588 -26.16 -31.36 3.80
CA ASP A 588 -25.48 -32.66 3.68
C ASP A 588 -26.43 -33.78 3.26
N PHE A 589 -27.70 -33.68 3.66
CA PHE A 589 -28.72 -34.72 3.48
C PHE A 589 -28.40 -36.01 4.24
N ASP A 590 -27.71 -35.93 5.38
CA ASP A 590 -27.34 -37.09 6.19
C ASP A 590 -28.57 -37.87 6.70
N THR A 591 -29.66 -37.16 7.03
CA THR A 591 -30.87 -37.75 7.65
C THR A 591 -32.10 -37.78 6.75
N ASP A 592 -32.29 -36.77 5.90
CA ASP A 592 -33.44 -36.60 5.02
C ASP A 592 -33.15 -35.53 3.93
N ILE A 593 -34.18 -35.06 3.21
CA ILE A 593 -34.07 -34.02 2.17
C ILE A 593 -34.81 -32.71 2.52
N ASN A 594 -35.00 -32.41 3.81
CA ASN A 594 -35.69 -31.20 4.24
C ASN A 594 -34.89 -29.94 3.86
N GLY A 595 -35.63 -28.90 3.46
CA GLY A 595 -35.03 -27.62 3.05
C GLY A 595 -34.55 -27.58 1.59
N ILE A 596 -34.82 -28.61 0.79
CA ILE A 596 -34.73 -28.53 -0.69
C ILE A 596 -35.98 -29.12 -1.35
N GLN A 597 -36.42 -28.51 -2.45
CA GLN A 597 -37.57 -28.98 -3.23
C GLN A 597 -37.30 -28.95 -4.74
N ASN A 598 -38.08 -29.73 -5.49
CA ASN A 598 -38.09 -29.73 -6.94
C ASN A 598 -38.77 -28.45 -7.45
N ASN A 599 -38.08 -27.67 -8.27
CA ASN A 599 -38.58 -26.43 -8.88
C ASN A 599 -38.74 -26.57 -10.42
N GLY A 600 -38.99 -27.80 -10.87
CA GLY A 600 -39.23 -28.14 -12.27
C GLY A 600 -37.97 -28.46 -13.08
N THR A 601 -38.15 -28.50 -14.39
CA THR A 601 -37.12 -28.89 -15.36
C THR A 601 -37.17 -28.04 -16.62
N TYR A 602 -36.16 -28.16 -17.47
CA TYR A 602 -36.24 -27.78 -18.89
C TYR A 602 -35.38 -28.74 -19.73
N PRO A 603 -35.83 -29.20 -20.92
CA PRO A 603 -37.18 -29.04 -21.46
C PRO A 603 -38.23 -29.74 -20.59
N GLU A 604 -39.52 -29.41 -20.77
CA GLU A 604 -40.62 -29.99 -19.96
C GLU A 604 -40.78 -31.52 -20.11
N THR A 605 -40.15 -32.10 -21.12
CA THR A 605 -40.04 -33.56 -21.35
C THR A 605 -39.09 -34.26 -20.37
N LEU A 606 -38.16 -33.53 -19.77
CA LEU A 606 -37.19 -34.00 -18.78
C LEU A 606 -37.88 -34.20 -17.42
N GLY A 607 -37.89 -35.43 -16.92
CA GLY A 607 -38.48 -35.78 -15.62
C GLY A 607 -37.48 -35.64 -14.47
N LEU A 608 -37.95 -35.11 -13.34
CA LEU A 608 -37.19 -35.06 -12.09
C LEU A 608 -38.09 -35.40 -10.90
N THR A 609 -37.63 -36.30 -10.02
CA THR A 609 -38.19 -36.49 -8.67
C THR A 609 -37.08 -36.64 -7.64
N LEU A 610 -37.23 -35.99 -6.48
CA LEU A 610 -36.22 -35.99 -5.42
C LEU A 610 -36.53 -37.07 -4.38
N SER A 611 -35.49 -37.75 -3.89
CA SER A 611 -35.57 -38.68 -2.78
C SER A 611 -34.32 -38.61 -1.91
N HIS A 612 -34.42 -39.04 -0.64
CA HIS A 612 -33.24 -39.39 0.14
C HIS A 612 -32.60 -40.65 -0.46
N GLY A 613 -31.28 -40.64 -0.62
CA GLY A 613 -30.52 -41.71 -1.28
C GLY A 613 -29.35 -42.20 -0.45
N ASN A 614 -28.72 -43.28 -0.93
CA ASN A 614 -27.47 -43.79 -0.39
C ASN A 614 -26.47 -44.04 -1.54
N LEU A 615 -25.30 -43.42 -1.45
CA LEU A 615 -24.22 -43.55 -2.42
C LEU A 615 -22.98 -44.12 -1.71
N GLY A 616 -22.73 -45.42 -1.86
CA GLY A 616 -21.55 -46.08 -1.29
C GLY A 616 -21.50 -46.17 0.24
N GLY A 617 -22.63 -45.96 0.93
CA GLY A 617 -22.70 -45.83 2.37
C GLY A 617 -22.90 -44.39 2.86
N ASN A 618 -22.64 -43.39 2.02
CA ASN A 618 -22.96 -41.98 2.32
C ASN A 618 -24.44 -41.70 2.08
N HIS A 619 -25.06 -40.86 2.90
CA HIS A 619 -26.43 -40.39 2.69
C HIS A 619 -26.40 -39.09 1.85
N VAL A 620 -27.33 -38.97 0.89
CA VAL A 620 -27.25 -37.95 -0.18
C VAL A 620 -28.63 -37.57 -0.72
N LEU A 621 -28.73 -36.42 -1.38
CA LEU A 621 -29.89 -36.07 -2.22
C LEU A 621 -29.81 -36.85 -3.54
N GLN A 622 -30.84 -37.64 -3.84
CA GLN A 622 -30.97 -38.39 -5.09
C GLN A 622 -31.97 -37.71 -6.04
N LEU A 623 -31.45 -37.23 -7.17
CA LEU A 623 -32.22 -36.70 -8.29
C LEU A 623 -32.53 -37.86 -9.22
N ASN A 624 -33.76 -38.36 -9.20
CA ASN A 624 -34.21 -39.39 -10.12
C ASN A 624 -34.60 -38.71 -11.44
N VAL A 625 -33.69 -38.78 -12.41
CA VAL A 625 -33.83 -38.15 -13.73
C VAL A 625 -34.47 -39.14 -14.70
N GLY A 626 -35.44 -38.68 -15.49
CA GLY A 626 -36.02 -39.44 -16.60
C GLY A 626 -36.00 -38.63 -17.89
N ASN A 627 -35.87 -39.29 -19.03
CA ASN A 627 -35.86 -38.68 -20.37
C ASN A 627 -34.79 -37.57 -20.58
N ALA A 628 -33.57 -37.73 -20.06
CA ALA A 628 -32.46 -36.91 -20.56
C ALA A 628 -31.99 -37.51 -21.89
N ILE A 629 -32.09 -36.76 -22.99
CA ILE A 629 -31.82 -37.21 -24.36
C ILE A 629 -30.65 -36.39 -24.95
N HIS A 630 -29.63 -37.06 -25.50
CA HIS A 630 -28.37 -36.43 -25.93
C HIS A 630 -28.48 -35.36 -27.04
N THR A 631 -29.65 -35.22 -27.69
CA THR A 631 -29.93 -34.14 -28.64
C THR A 631 -30.11 -32.78 -27.97
N ASP A 632 -30.45 -32.76 -26.68
CA ASP A 632 -30.78 -31.54 -25.95
C ASP A 632 -29.51 -30.90 -25.38
N THR A 633 -29.21 -29.67 -25.82
CA THR A 633 -28.02 -28.92 -25.37
C THR A 633 -28.21 -28.16 -24.05
N TRP A 634 -29.43 -28.21 -23.48
CA TRP A 634 -29.77 -27.60 -22.19
C TRP A 634 -30.79 -28.46 -21.44
N GLN A 635 -30.30 -29.24 -20.48
CA GLN A 635 -31.06 -30.23 -19.70
C GLN A 635 -31.02 -29.83 -18.23
N GLU A 636 -31.90 -28.91 -17.84
CA GLU A 636 -31.87 -28.22 -16.56
C GLU A 636 -32.76 -28.89 -15.51
N LEU A 637 -32.13 -29.31 -14.40
CA LEU A 637 -32.75 -29.90 -13.23
C LEU A 637 -32.81 -28.84 -12.12
N LYS A 638 -33.99 -28.27 -11.86
CA LYS A 638 -34.14 -27.09 -10.99
C LYS A 638 -34.46 -27.51 -9.56
N LEU A 639 -33.66 -27.02 -8.62
CA LEU A 639 -33.84 -27.18 -7.19
C LEU A 639 -34.09 -25.81 -6.53
N GLU A 640 -34.84 -25.78 -5.44
CA GLU A 640 -35.03 -24.57 -4.62
C GLU A 640 -34.73 -24.88 -3.15
N LEU A 641 -33.95 -24.02 -2.49
CA LEU A 641 -33.62 -24.13 -1.07
C LEU A 641 -34.77 -23.58 -0.21
N SER A 642 -35.74 -24.45 0.09
CA SER A 642 -36.96 -24.12 0.84
C SER A 642 -36.66 -23.48 2.20
N ASN A 643 -37.38 -22.39 2.52
CA ASN A 643 -37.34 -21.70 3.82
C ASN A 643 -35.92 -21.19 4.23
N LEU A 644 -35.04 -20.93 3.26
CA LEU A 644 -33.65 -20.54 3.53
C LEU A 644 -33.53 -19.32 4.46
N ALA A 645 -34.31 -18.26 4.21
CA ALA A 645 -34.28 -16.99 4.94
C ALA A 645 -34.60 -17.11 6.44
N ALA A 646 -35.24 -18.18 6.90
CA ALA A 646 -35.46 -18.46 8.31
C ALA A 646 -34.21 -19.03 9.03
N SER A 647 -33.13 -19.28 8.30
CA SER A 647 -31.89 -19.91 8.81
C SER A 647 -30.59 -19.27 8.33
N VAL A 648 -30.61 -18.45 7.27
CA VAL A 648 -29.43 -17.81 6.67
C VAL A 648 -29.79 -16.40 6.18
N THR A 649 -28.98 -15.40 6.54
CA THR A 649 -29.04 -14.06 5.93
C THR A 649 -28.56 -14.15 4.48
N ILE A 650 -29.48 -14.28 3.52
CA ILE A 650 -29.14 -14.45 2.09
C ILE A 650 -28.26 -13.29 1.58
N ALA A 651 -28.49 -12.07 2.10
CA ALA A 651 -27.70 -10.88 1.82
C ALA A 651 -26.20 -10.97 2.18
N ASP A 652 -25.77 -11.88 3.05
CA ASP A 652 -24.35 -12.11 3.40
C ASP A 652 -23.72 -13.31 2.64
N VAL A 653 -24.51 -14.11 1.91
CA VAL A 653 -23.99 -15.21 1.07
C VAL A 653 -23.31 -14.64 -0.17
N ARG A 654 -22.08 -15.08 -0.46
CA ARG A 654 -21.29 -14.66 -1.63
C ARG A 654 -20.80 -15.82 -2.48
N ARG A 655 -20.84 -17.04 -1.97
CA ARG A 655 -20.34 -18.24 -2.66
C ARG A 655 -21.18 -19.46 -2.32
N VAL A 656 -21.45 -20.29 -3.33
CA VAL A 656 -22.10 -21.59 -3.21
C VAL A 656 -21.13 -22.67 -3.70
N LYS A 657 -21.09 -23.80 -3.00
CA LYS A 657 -20.39 -25.02 -3.44
C LYS A 657 -21.33 -26.21 -3.30
N LEU A 658 -21.14 -27.23 -4.12
CA LEU A 658 -21.81 -28.53 -3.98
C LEU A 658 -20.91 -29.63 -4.54
N ASN A 659 -21.24 -30.88 -4.24
CA ASN A 659 -20.72 -32.04 -4.96
C ASN A 659 -21.88 -32.72 -5.70
N ALA A 660 -21.65 -33.13 -6.95
CA ALA A 660 -22.58 -33.94 -7.72
C ALA A 660 -21.88 -35.15 -8.35
N TRP A 661 -22.55 -36.30 -8.39
CA TRP A 661 -22.07 -37.53 -9.01
C TRP A 661 -23.00 -37.91 -10.16
N ILE A 662 -22.55 -37.67 -11.38
CA ILE A 662 -23.25 -37.99 -12.62
C ILE A 662 -22.67 -39.31 -13.14
N PRO A 663 -23.48 -40.35 -13.43
CA PRO A 663 -22.94 -41.58 -14.04
C PRO A 663 -22.19 -41.26 -15.33
N LEU A 664 -20.92 -41.69 -15.45
CA LEU A 664 -20.08 -41.37 -16.61
C LEU A 664 -20.69 -41.89 -17.91
N SER A 665 -21.47 -42.98 -17.82
CA SER A 665 -22.25 -43.54 -18.92
C SER A 665 -23.28 -42.58 -19.53
N ALA A 666 -23.71 -41.54 -18.80
CA ALA A 666 -24.61 -40.51 -19.34
C ALA A 666 -23.98 -39.72 -20.50
N GLY A 667 -22.65 -39.70 -20.60
CA GLY A 667 -21.93 -39.09 -21.72
C GLY A 667 -21.68 -40.01 -22.91
N ASN A 668 -22.06 -41.30 -22.85
CA ASN A 668 -21.69 -42.29 -23.89
C ASN A 668 -22.18 -41.95 -25.30
N MET A 669 -23.24 -41.14 -25.44
CA MET A 669 -23.81 -40.73 -26.73
C MET A 669 -23.17 -39.45 -27.31
N SER A 670 -22.36 -38.71 -26.54
CA SER A 670 -21.75 -37.45 -27.01
C SER A 670 -20.39 -37.18 -26.36
N ALA A 671 -19.34 -37.05 -27.17
CA ALA A 671 -18.00 -36.62 -26.73
C ALA A 671 -17.92 -35.15 -26.27
N ASN A 672 -19.05 -34.42 -26.32
CA ASN A 672 -19.21 -33.08 -25.77
C ASN A 672 -20.14 -33.06 -24.53
N ALA A 673 -20.58 -34.21 -24.04
CA ALA A 673 -21.45 -34.32 -22.87
C ALA A 673 -20.85 -33.61 -21.65
N SER A 674 -21.52 -32.56 -21.19
CA SER A 674 -21.04 -31.67 -20.14
C SER A 674 -22.12 -31.37 -19.10
N VAL A 675 -21.67 -30.84 -17.96
CA VAL A 675 -22.51 -30.39 -16.86
C VAL A 675 -22.03 -29.03 -16.37
N ARG A 676 -22.97 -28.12 -16.09
CA ARG A 676 -22.73 -26.87 -15.35
C ARG A 676 -23.68 -26.79 -14.15
N ALA A 677 -23.34 -25.99 -13.13
CA ALA A 677 -24.25 -25.62 -12.07
C ALA A 677 -24.51 -24.11 -12.09
N ILE A 678 -25.77 -23.74 -11.87
CA ILE A 678 -26.24 -22.35 -11.89
C ILE A 678 -26.93 -22.04 -10.56
N VAL A 679 -26.65 -20.87 -10.00
CA VAL A 679 -27.45 -20.30 -8.89
C VAL A 679 -28.28 -19.14 -9.43
N MET A 680 -29.54 -19.05 -8.96
CA MET A 680 -30.48 -17.96 -9.22
C MET A 680 -31.12 -17.51 -7.90
N LEU A 681 -31.61 -16.28 -7.86
CA LEU A 681 -32.11 -15.64 -6.62
C LEU A 681 -33.59 -15.26 -6.79
N PRO A 682 -34.55 -16.12 -6.37
CA PRO A 682 -35.99 -15.90 -6.49
C PRO A 682 -36.44 -14.45 -6.24
N GLY A 683 -36.95 -13.84 -7.32
CA GLY A 683 -37.09 -12.39 -7.50
C GLY A 683 -36.42 -11.93 -8.80
N ASP A 684 -35.31 -12.58 -9.17
CA ASP A 684 -34.59 -12.44 -10.43
C ASP A 684 -34.20 -13.84 -10.96
N TRP A 685 -34.65 -14.16 -12.17
CA TRP A 685 -34.39 -15.43 -12.86
C TRP A 685 -33.50 -15.28 -14.10
N ASP A 686 -33.14 -14.03 -14.45
CA ASP A 686 -32.30 -13.70 -15.60
C ASP A 686 -30.83 -13.66 -15.17
N THR A 687 -30.55 -13.20 -13.94
CA THR A 687 -29.22 -13.21 -13.33
C THR A 687 -28.81 -14.63 -12.92
N LYS A 688 -28.02 -15.28 -13.79
CA LYS A 688 -27.54 -16.67 -13.64
C LYS A 688 -26.06 -16.73 -13.23
N TYR A 689 -25.80 -16.95 -11.94
CA TYR A 689 -24.43 -17.15 -11.45
C TYR A 689 -23.93 -18.55 -11.79
N GLY A 690 -22.66 -18.71 -12.13
CA GLY A 690 -22.06 -20.02 -12.41
C GLY A 690 -22.16 -20.52 -13.85
N MET A 691 -22.64 -19.71 -14.80
CA MET A 691 -22.70 -20.06 -16.24
C MET A 691 -21.36 -20.59 -16.82
N THR A 692 -20.24 -20.10 -16.28
CA THR A 692 -18.85 -20.47 -16.63
C THR A 692 -18.36 -21.79 -16.04
N THR A 693 -19.14 -22.46 -15.17
CA THR A 693 -18.72 -23.69 -14.47
C THR A 693 -18.85 -24.97 -15.31
N GLU A 694 -19.06 -24.86 -16.63
CA GLU A 694 -19.27 -26.00 -17.52
C GLU A 694 -18.02 -26.86 -17.66
N MET A 695 -18.16 -28.16 -17.36
CA MET A 695 -17.12 -29.16 -17.49
C MET A 695 -17.65 -30.38 -18.25
N LYS A 696 -16.86 -30.96 -19.15
CA LYS A 696 -17.21 -32.25 -19.77
C LYS A 696 -17.15 -33.38 -18.75
N LEU A 697 -18.04 -34.37 -18.85
CA LEU A 697 -18.02 -35.54 -17.97
C LEU A 697 -16.71 -36.35 -18.07
N THR A 698 -16.02 -36.29 -19.22
CA THR A 698 -14.71 -36.92 -19.46
C THR A 698 -13.55 -36.22 -18.77
N ASP A 699 -13.71 -34.95 -18.43
CA ASP A 699 -12.63 -34.06 -17.96
C ASP A 699 -12.68 -33.89 -16.43
N LEU A 700 -13.69 -34.49 -15.79
CA LEU A 700 -13.90 -34.50 -14.36
C LEU A 700 -13.22 -35.71 -13.67
N PRO A 701 -12.81 -35.58 -12.40
CA PRO A 701 -12.40 -36.72 -11.59
C PRO A 701 -13.49 -37.80 -11.54
N THR A 702 -13.11 -39.08 -11.55
CA THR A 702 -14.05 -40.20 -11.52
C THR A 702 -13.96 -41.01 -10.23
N GLU A 703 -15.11 -41.40 -9.70
CA GLU A 703 -15.24 -42.25 -8.52
C GLU A 703 -16.08 -43.49 -8.86
N THR A 704 -15.59 -44.69 -8.53
CA THR A 704 -16.35 -45.94 -8.75
C THR A 704 -17.04 -46.33 -7.45
N ILE A 705 -18.37 -46.24 -7.43
CA ILE A 705 -19.20 -46.45 -6.23
C ILE A 705 -20.27 -47.49 -6.54
N ASN A 706 -20.37 -48.52 -5.70
CA ASN A 706 -21.30 -49.66 -5.87
C ASN A 706 -21.25 -50.33 -7.27
N GLY A 707 -20.10 -50.25 -7.96
CA GLY A 707 -19.89 -50.80 -9.31
C GLY A 707 -20.23 -49.87 -10.47
N VAL A 708 -20.74 -48.65 -10.20
CA VAL A 708 -20.98 -47.61 -11.21
C VAL A 708 -19.85 -46.59 -11.17
N VAL A 709 -19.37 -46.16 -12.34
CA VAL A 709 -18.39 -45.08 -12.47
C VAL A 709 -19.13 -43.75 -12.60
N TYR A 710 -18.89 -42.84 -11.67
CA TYR A 710 -19.44 -41.48 -11.68
C TYR A 710 -18.35 -40.47 -12.05
N ALA A 711 -18.69 -39.49 -12.87
CA ALA A 711 -17.97 -38.22 -12.95
C ALA A 711 -18.38 -37.36 -11.74
N LYS A 712 -17.39 -36.88 -10.99
CA LYS A 712 -17.58 -36.05 -9.80
C LYS A 712 -17.39 -34.59 -10.13
N TYR A 713 -18.46 -33.83 -9.95
CA TYR A 713 -18.55 -32.43 -10.28
C TYR A 713 -18.64 -31.59 -8.99
N SER A 714 -17.63 -30.77 -8.74
CA SER A 714 -17.50 -29.98 -7.50
C SER A 714 -17.37 -28.48 -7.80
N PRO A 715 -18.42 -27.82 -8.32
CA PRO A 715 -18.37 -26.42 -8.72
C PRO A 715 -18.25 -25.45 -7.53
N VAL A 716 -17.66 -24.30 -7.81
CA VAL A 716 -17.68 -23.11 -6.96
C VAL A 716 -18.38 -22.01 -7.75
N ILE A 717 -19.40 -21.39 -7.15
CA ILE A 717 -20.28 -20.42 -7.81
C ILE A 717 -20.30 -19.14 -6.98
N ASP A 718 -19.80 -18.05 -7.55
CA ASP A 718 -19.72 -16.76 -6.87
C ASP A 718 -20.91 -15.85 -7.21
N LEU A 719 -21.51 -15.27 -6.17
CA LEU A 719 -22.66 -14.37 -6.22
C LEU A 719 -22.15 -12.92 -6.31
N ASN A 720 -21.58 -12.59 -7.47
CA ASN A 720 -20.82 -11.36 -7.71
C ASN A 720 -21.66 -10.07 -7.77
N ASP A 721 -22.98 -10.13 -7.51
CA ASP A 721 -23.84 -8.95 -7.34
C ASP A 721 -24.40 -8.89 -5.89
N PRO A 722 -23.82 -8.04 -5.03
CA PRO A 722 -24.30 -7.83 -3.67
C PRO A 722 -25.70 -7.19 -3.59
N ALA A 723 -26.13 -6.42 -4.59
CA ALA A 723 -27.42 -5.73 -4.59
C ALA A 723 -28.57 -6.71 -4.87
N LYS A 724 -28.38 -7.64 -5.82
CA LYS A 724 -29.29 -8.78 -6.03
C LYS A 724 -29.32 -9.70 -4.82
N SER A 725 -28.16 -9.96 -4.22
CA SER A 725 -28.05 -10.75 -2.99
C SER A 725 -28.80 -10.10 -1.82
N ALA A 726 -28.81 -8.76 -1.72
CA ALA A 726 -29.48 -8.02 -0.66
C ALA A 726 -31.01 -8.00 -0.75
N THR A 727 -31.59 -8.18 -1.94
CA THR A 727 -33.05 -8.23 -2.15
C THR A 727 -33.62 -9.65 -2.28
N ALA A 728 -32.75 -10.66 -2.37
CA ALA A 728 -33.13 -12.06 -2.53
C ALA A 728 -33.92 -12.62 -1.34
N THR A 729 -35.03 -13.32 -1.64
CA THR A 729 -35.91 -13.93 -0.63
C THR A 729 -35.74 -15.45 -0.48
N GLY A 730 -35.08 -16.09 -1.44
CA GLY A 730 -34.75 -17.51 -1.46
C GLY A 730 -33.49 -17.77 -2.29
N MET A 731 -33.26 -19.03 -2.66
CA MET A 731 -32.17 -19.40 -3.58
C MET A 731 -32.57 -20.63 -4.38
N ALA A 732 -32.34 -20.61 -5.69
CA ALA A 732 -32.52 -21.75 -6.57
C ALA A 732 -31.16 -22.22 -7.12
N ILE A 733 -31.02 -23.54 -7.28
CA ILE A 733 -29.82 -24.19 -7.79
C ILE A 733 -30.24 -25.12 -8.93
N SER A 734 -29.71 -24.88 -10.13
CA SER A 734 -29.92 -25.72 -11.30
C SER A 734 -28.67 -26.54 -11.59
N LEU A 735 -28.81 -27.86 -11.71
CA LEU A 735 -27.80 -28.70 -12.37
C LEU A 735 -28.20 -28.83 -13.84
N VAL A 736 -27.35 -28.38 -14.76
CA VAL A 736 -27.68 -28.32 -16.19
C VAL A 736 -26.75 -29.24 -16.97
N GLY A 737 -27.31 -30.30 -17.53
CA GLY A 737 -26.66 -31.16 -18.51
C GLY A 737 -26.70 -30.55 -19.92
N ASN A 738 -25.79 -31.00 -20.76
CA ASN A 738 -25.71 -30.67 -22.19
C ASN A 738 -25.32 -31.95 -22.93
N SER A 739 -26.18 -32.43 -23.82
CA SER A 739 -26.05 -33.72 -24.53
C SER A 739 -25.87 -34.97 -23.64
N LEU A 740 -26.53 -35.05 -22.49
CA LEU A 740 -26.55 -36.28 -21.67
C LEU A 740 -27.66 -37.23 -22.15
N GLU A 741 -27.38 -38.53 -22.19
CA GLU A 741 -28.38 -39.60 -22.37
C GLU A 741 -28.54 -40.35 -21.04
N HIS A 742 -29.61 -40.08 -20.28
CA HIS A 742 -29.77 -40.67 -18.94
C HIS A 742 -31.21 -40.93 -18.51
N ASN A 743 -31.39 -42.04 -17.81
CA ASN A 743 -32.59 -42.44 -17.08
C ASN A 743 -32.15 -43.16 -15.80
N GLY A 744 -32.29 -42.52 -14.64
CA GLY A 744 -31.81 -43.02 -13.36
C GLY A 744 -31.34 -41.93 -12.41
N PRO A 745 -30.64 -42.30 -11.31
CA PRO A 745 -30.19 -41.34 -10.32
C PRO A 745 -28.99 -40.51 -10.81
N ILE A 746 -29.00 -39.23 -10.43
CA ILE A 746 -27.82 -38.38 -10.20
C ILE A 746 -27.84 -38.04 -8.71
N TYR A 747 -26.68 -37.93 -8.07
CA TYR A 747 -26.59 -37.62 -6.64
C TYR A 747 -26.00 -36.23 -6.41
N ILE A 748 -26.48 -35.52 -5.39
CA ILE A 748 -25.94 -34.25 -4.91
C ILE A 748 -25.74 -34.32 -3.39
N ASP A 749 -24.68 -33.69 -2.90
CA ASP A 749 -24.27 -33.68 -1.49
C ASP A 749 -23.55 -32.35 -1.18
N ASN A 750 -23.47 -32.01 0.11
CA ASN A 750 -22.62 -30.96 0.66
C ASN A 750 -22.85 -29.59 -0.04
N ILE A 751 -24.12 -29.19 -0.19
CA ILE A 751 -24.47 -27.85 -0.69
C ILE A 751 -24.13 -26.83 0.40
N GLY A 752 -22.94 -26.25 0.30
CA GLY A 752 -22.43 -25.25 1.23
C GLY A 752 -22.73 -23.83 0.76
N LEU A 753 -23.33 -23.03 1.65
CA LEU A 753 -23.53 -21.60 1.49
C LEU A 753 -22.47 -20.86 2.30
N TYR A 754 -21.71 -19.99 1.65
CA TYR A 754 -20.58 -19.29 2.24
C TYR A 754 -20.73 -17.77 2.09
N SER A 755 -20.41 -17.05 3.15
CA SER A 755 -19.91 -15.68 2.99
C SER A 755 -18.45 -15.78 2.58
N ALA A 756 -18.03 -15.01 1.58
CA ALA A 756 -16.67 -15.02 1.06
C ALA A 756 -16.14 -13.60 1.01
N TYR A 757 -14.91 -13.40 1.50
CA TYR A 757 -14.19 -12.14 1.34
C TYR A 757 -13.16 -12.28 0.22
N ALA A 758 -13.50 -11.75 -0.95
CA ALA A 758 -12.51 -11.32 -1.91
C ALA A 758 -12.09 -9.89 -1.54
N GLU A 759 -10.79 -9.66 -1.39
CA GLU A 759 -10.27 -8.28 -1.38
C GLU A 759 -10.51 -7.70 -2.78
N ALA A 760 -11.26 -6.61 -2.86
CA ALA A 760 -11.50 -5.94 -4.14
C ALA A 760 -10.15 -5.57 -4.77
N PRO A 761 -9.98 -5.73 -6.11
CA PRO A 761 -8.78 -5.27 -6.78
C PRO A 761 -8.51 -3.81 -6.39
N GLN A 762 -7.39 -3.57 -5.70
CA GLN A 762 -6.94 -2.21 -5.40
C GLN A 762 -6.84 -1.49 -6.75
N ASP A 763 -7.65 -0.44 -6.93
CA ASP A 763 -7.46 0.47 -8.06
C ASP A 763 -6.04 1.01 -7.93
N PRO A 764 -5.09 0.64 -8.83
CA PRO A 764 -3.69 0.93 -8.62
C PRO A 764 -3.43 2.44 -8.60
N ALA A 765 -4.34 3.24 -9.16
CA ALA A 765 -4.30 4.69 -9.16
C ALA A 765 -4.75 5.33 -7.84
N LEU A 766 -5.59 4.66 -7.04
CA LEU A 766 -6.15 5.24 -5.82
C LEU A 766 -5.09 5.23 -4.69
N VAL A 767 -4.76 6.42 -4.19
CA VAL A 767 -3.96 6.57 -2.96
C VAL A 767 -4.87 6.44 -1.75
N ASP A 768 -5.96 7.21 -1.69
CA ASP A 768 -6.97 7.12 -0.64
C ASP A 768 -8.28 7.81 -1.04
N ASP A 769 -9.40 7.18 -0.68
CA ASP A 769 -10.75 7.77 -0.66
C ASP A 769 -11.27 7.95 0.78
N PHE A 770 -10.49 7.57 1.78
CA PHE A 770 -10.78 7.64 3.22
C PHE A 770 -12.01 6.85 3.72
N GLU A 771 -12.83 6.29 2.83
CA GLU A 771 -13.98 5.43 3.16
C GLU A 771 -13.56 4.11 3.80
N SER A 772 -12.41 3.56 3.36
CA SER A 772 -11.89 2.26 3.81
C SER A 772 -11.65 2.16 5.33
N TYR A 773 -11.50 3.29 6.02
CA TYR A 773 -11.29 3.38 7.47
C TYR A 773 -12.57 3.28 8.32
N GLN A 774 -13.76 3.32 7.71
CA GLN A 774 -15.06 3.13 8.37
C GLN A 774 -15.30 4.02 9.61
N GLY A 775 -14.77 5.25 9.60
CA GLY A 775 -14.87 6.19 10.73
C GLY A 775 -13.86 5.97 11.87
N SER A 776 -12.83 5.14 11.68
CA SER A 776 -11.75 4.92 12.66
C SER A 776 -10.54 5.82 12.38
N ASP A 777 -10.40 6.92 13.14
CA ASP A 777 -9.18 7.76 13.16
C ASP A 777 -7.92 6.93 13.45
N ALA A 778 -8.03 5.91 14.30
CA ALA A 778 -6.93 5.02 14.64
C ALA A 778 -6.50 4.13 13.46
N ALA A 779 -7.44 3.74 12.57
CA ALA A 779 -7.11 3.03 11.34
C ALA A 779 -6.46 3.95 10.30
N LEU A 780 -6.92 5.21 10.20
CA LEU A 780 -6.32 6.25 9.36
C LEU A 780 -4.88 6.54 9.80
N ALA A 781 -4.66 6.85 11.09
CA ALA A 781 -3.33 7.14 11.65
C ALA A 781 -2.36 5.94 11.61
N ALA A 782 -2.88 4.71 11.46
CA ALA A 782 -2.09 3.51 11.22
C ALA A 782 -1.72 3.27 9.73
N LYS A 783 -2.16 4.13 8.81
CA LYS A 783 -1.82 4.11 7.38
C LYS A 783 -1.19 5.40 6.89
N VAL A 784 -1.61 6.54 7.43
CA VAL A 784 -1.04 7.86 7.21
C VAL A 784 -0.28 8.27 8.47
N ILE A 785 1.01 7.93 8.52
CA ILE A 785 1.87 8.12 9.70
C ILE A 785 2.60 9.47 9.65
N HIS A 786 3.08 9.96 10.79
CA HIS A 786 3.98 11.12 10.82
C HIS A 786 5.29 10.83 10.08
N ALA A 787 5.76 11.80 9.29
CA ALA A 787 6.88 11.65 8.35
C ALA A 787 8.17 12.40 8.76
N GLY A 788 8.14 13.13 9.88
CA GLY A 788 9.23 13.97 10.35
C GLY A 788 8.87 15.45 10.44
N GLY A 789 9.68 16.19 11.20
CA GLY A 789 9.49 17.60 11.48
C GLY A 789 8.68 17.85 12.76
N ASP A 790 8.02 19.00 12.82
CA ASP A 790 7.13 19.42 13.89
C ASP A 790 5.80 18.64 13.87
N ALA A 791 5.02 18.75 14.96
CA ALA A 791 3.92 17.82 15.23
C ALA A 791 2.77 17.86 14.19
N THR A 792 2.29 16.67 13.81
CA THR A 792 1.10 16.45 12.97
C THR A 792 0.09 15.52 13.65
N THR A 793 -1.18 15.55 13.21
CA THR A 793 -2.22 14.58 13.56
C THR A 793 -3.20 14.42 12.41
N VAL A 794 -3.72 13.22 12.18
CA VAL A 794 -4.72 12.94 11.14
C VAL A 794 -5.99 12.34 11.74
N THR A 795 -7.14 12.81 11.26
CA THR A 795 -8.48 12.34 11.64
C THR A 795 -9.41 12.34 10.43
N LEU A 796 -10.48 11.56 10.47
CA LEU A 796 -11.53 11.56 9.46
C LEU A 796 -12.50 12.73 9.70
N ASP A 797 -12.81 13.50 8.67
CA ASP A 797 -13.76 14.61 8.72
C ASP A 797 -14.95 14.36 7.78
N GLY A 798 -16.17 14.48 8.31
CA GLY A 798 -17.40 14.24 7.55
C GLY A 798 -17.98 15.47 6.84
N ALA A 799 -17.38 16.65 6.99
CA ALA A 799 -17.91 17.93 6.51
C ALA A 799 -17.17 18.49 5.30
N HIS A 800 -15.85 18.32 5.23
CA HIS A 800 -14.96 18.89 4.21
C HIS A 800 -14.48 17.79 3.26
N LYS A 801 -15.32 17.42 2.29
CA LYS A 801 -15.06 16.33 1.34
C LYS A 801 -15.67 16.60 -0.05
N SER A 802 -15.10 15.99 -1.10
CA SER A 802 -15.64 15.94 -2.46
C SER A 802 -16.51 14.71 -2.70
N GLY A 803 -16.19 13.58 -2.06
CA GLY A 803 -16.88 12.30 -2.21
C GLY A 803 -17.46 11.76 -0.90
N GLY A 804 -17.79 10.47 -0.92
CA GLY A 804 -17.93 9.59 0.25
C GLY A 804 -18.74 10.07 1.47
N ASN A 805 -18.34 9.54 2.62
CA ASN A 805 -18.74 9.90 3.98
C ASN A 805 -17.63 10.71 4.68
N TYR A 806 -16.35 10.46 4.37
CA TYR A 806 -15.18 10.99 5.06
C TYR A 806 -14.13 11.58 4.10
N ALA A 807 -13.36 12.54 4.61
CA ALA A 807 -12.07 12.97 4.06
C ALA A 807 -11.01 12.93 5.17
N MET A 808 -9.72 13.11 4.86
CA MET A 808 -8.69 13.29 5.88
C MET A 808 -8.53 14.77 6.25
N LYS A 809 -8.71 15.08 7.53
CA LYS A 809 -8.18 16.29 8.16
C LYS A 809 -6.74 16.03 8.62
N LEU A 810 -5.83 16.90 8.20
CA LEU A 810 -4.43 16.95 8.64
C LEU A 810 -4.22 18.21 9.49
N ASP A 811 -4.11 18.03 10.81
CA ASP A 811 -3.61 19.08 11.71
C ASP A 811 -2.07 19.09 11.66
N TYR A 812 -1.49 20.30 11.57
CA TYR A 812 -0.04 20.49 11.55
C TYR A 812 0.38 21.70 12.39
N THR A 813 1.59 21.63 12.92
CA THR A 813 2.27 22.73 13.63
C THR A 813 3.57 23.06 12.92
N LEU A 814 3.94 24.33 12.85
CA LEU A 814 5.28 24.80 12.46
C LEU A 814 5.94 25.44 13.68
N ALA A 815 7.10 24.93 14.07
CA ALA A 815 7.78 25.27 15.32
C ALA A 815 9.31 25.24 15.18
N GLY A 816 9.99 24.26 15.80
CA GLY A 816 11.46 24.22 15.89
C GLY A 816 12.15 23.62 14.66
N SER A 817 11.44 22.75 13.94
CA SER A 817 11.91 22.09 12.72
C SER A 817 11.69 22.96 11.48
N GLY A 818 10.63 23.78 11.49
CA GLY A 818 10.25 24.63 10.36
C GLY A 818 9.58 23.87 9.21
N TYR A 819 9.19 22.62 9.44
CA TYR A 819 8.37 21.80 8.55
C TYR A 819 7.66 20.72 9.35
N ALA A 820 6.56 20.18 8.85
CA ALA A 820 5.79 19.09 9.46
C ALA A 820 5.11 18.27 8.37
N GLY A 821 5.01 16.94 8.50
CA GLY A 821 4.32 16.14 7.48
C GLY A 821 3.95 14.72 7.86
N VAL A 822 3.28 14.06 6.90
CA VAL A 822 2.75 12.69 7.00
C VAL A 822 3.00 11.89 5.72
N THR A 823 3.08 10.56 5.83
CA THR A 823 3.34 9.62 4.71
C THR A 823 2.36 8.46 4.72
N LYS A 824 1.85 8.09 3.54
CA LYS A 824 1.19 6.79 3.26
C LYS A 824 2.11 5.91 2.41
N SER A 825 2.24 4.64 2.80
CA SER A 825 2.91 3.64 1.95
C SER A 825 1.93 3.00 0.97
N LEU A 826 2.38 2.78 -0.26
CA LEU A 826 1.59 2.26 -1.38
C LEU A 826 2.00 0.84 -1.82
N GLY A 827 3.08 0.29 -1.25
CA GLY A 827 3.48 -1.10 -1.53
C GLY A 827 4.05 -1.37 -2.93
N SER A 828 4.41 -0.33 -3.71
CA SER A 828 4.92 -0.40 -5.09
C SER A 828 3.83 -0.67 -6.15
N VAL A 829 2.91 0.27 -6.34
CA VAL A 829 1.91 0.26 -7.42
C VAL A 829 2.48 0.72 -8.78
N ASP A 830 1.84 0.30 -9.87
CA ASP A 830 2.16 0.73 -11.24
C ASP A 830 1.25 1.88 -11.67
N TRP A 831 1.83 3.07 -11.89
CA TRP A 831 1.20 4.28 -12.39
C TRP A 831 1.62 4.64 -13.83
N SER A 832 2.28 3.74 -14.56
CA SER A 832 2.86 4.04 -15.89
C SER A 832 1.85 4.40 -16.98
N THR A 833 0.55 4.20 -16.71
CA THR A 833 -0.59 4.58 -17.57
C THR A 833 -1.25 5.92 -17.19
N PHE A 834 -0.87 6.54 -16.07
CA PHE A 834 -1.43 7.81 -15.57
C PHE A 834 -0.50 9.00 -15.86
N ASN A 835 -1.03 10.22 -16.02
CA ASN A 835 -0.24 11.42 -16.36
C ASN A 835 -0.06 12.42 -15.20
N ARG A 836 -0.89 12.32 -14.16
CA ARG A 836 -0.91 13.25 -13.02
C ARG A 836 -1.37 12.58 -11.73
N LEU A 837 -1.03 13.20 -10.62
CA LEU A 837 -1.71 13.02 -9.34
C LEU A 837 -2.81 14.09 -9.22
N ARG A 838 -4.03 13.68 -8.85
CA ARG A 838 -5.15 14.56 -8.53
C ARG A 838 -5.59 14.31 -7.07
N PHE A 839 -6.04 15.36 -6.40
CA PHE A 839 -6.72 15.28 -5.12
C PHE A 839 -7.59 16.51 -4.92
N TRP A 840 -8.59 16.41 -4.05
CA TRP A 840 -9.35 17.55 -3.57
C TRP A 840 -8.71 18.10 -2.29
N LEU A 841 -8.69 19.42 -2.13
CA LEU A 841 -8.03 20.12 -1.04
C LEU A 841 -8.91 21.25 -0.50
N VAL A 842 -9.02 21.36 0.82
CA VAL A 842 -9.33 22.63 1.50
C VAL A 842 -8.03 23.24 2.02
N PRO A 843 -7.51 24.29 1.37
CA PRO A 843 -6.36 25.03 1.85
C PRO A 843 -6.75 26.01 2.98
N ASP A 844 -5.79 26.38 3.82
CA ASP A 844 -6.02 27.16 5.04
C ASP A 844 -5.75 28.67 4.91
N GLY A 845 -5.33 29.14 3.73
CA GLY A 845 -4.95 30.54 3.48
C GLY A 845 -3.63 30.97 4.13
N SER A 846 -2.86 30.04 4.72
CA SER A 846 -1.61 30.35 5.41
C SER A 846 -0.45 30.74 4.49
N ASN A 847 -0.58 30.45 3.19
CA ASN A 847 0.45 30.59 2.17
C ASN A 847 1.82 29.97 2.55
N GLN A 848 1.82 28.94 3.41
CA GLN A 848 3.01 28.14 3.68
C GLN A 848 3.30 27.20 2.50
N LYS A 849 4.53 26.69 2.43
CA LYS A 849 4.95 25.82 1.31
C LYS A 849 4.44 24.39 1.54
N LEU A 850 3.28 24.06 0.97
CA LEU A 850 2.84 22.68 0.83
C LEU A 850 3.79 21.93 -0.14
N VAL A 851 4.18 20.72 0.26
CA VAL A 851 5.01 19.81 -0.51
C VAL A 851 4.27 18.49 -0.63
N ILE A 852 3.98 18.09 -1.88
CA ILE A 852 3.55 16.74 -2.20
C ILE A 852 4.78 15.98 -2.68
N GLN A 853 5.18 14.95 -1.93
CA GLN A 853 6.34 14.12 -2.25
C GLN A 853 5.88 12.72 -2.70
N LEU A 854 6.46 12.20 -3.78
CA LEU A 854 6.27 10.83 -4.25
C LEU A 854 7.61 10.09 -4.26
N LYS A 855 7.62 8.87 -3.74
CA LYS A 855 8.79 7.97 -3.83
C LYS A 855 8.57 6.99 -4.98
N VAL A 856 9.41 7.08 -6.01
CA VAL A 856 9.22 6.41 -7.30
C VAL A 856 10.52 5.73 -7.73
N ASP A 857 10.51 4.41 -7.89
CA ASP A 857 11.69 3.56 -8.09
C ASP A 857 12.87 3.89 -7.14
N GLY A 858 12.55 4.10 -5.86
CA GLY A 858 13.53 4.42 -4.81
C GLY A 858 13.96 5.89 -4.71
N VAL A 859 13.64 6.74 -5.70
CA VAL A 859 13.98 8.18 -5.72
C VAL A 859 12.82 9.01 -5.18
N SER A 860 13.11 10.04 -4.37
CA SER A 860 12.09 10.97 -3.88
C SER A 860 11.95 12.18 -4.81
N PHE A 861 10.71 12.50 -5.20
CA PHE A 861 10.36 13.65 -6.02
C PHE A 861 9.32 14.54 -5.32
N GLU A 862 9.40 15.85 -5.48
CA GLU A 862 8.56 16.86 -4.82
C GLU A 862 7.89 17.81 -5.83
N ALA A 863 6.63 18.15 -5.57
CA ALA A 863 5.85 19.20 -6.25
C ALA A 863 5.16 20.12 -5.21
N TYR A 864 4.83 21.35 -5.61
CA TYR A 864 4.56 22.46 -4.66
C TYR A 864 3.26 23.24 -4.96
N PRO A 865 2.07 22.66 -4.72
CA PRO A 865 0.80 23.39 -4.80
C PRO A 865 0.69 24.50 -3.73
N SER A 866 -0.17 25.49 -3.97
CA SER A 866 -0.29 26.70 -3.13
C SER A 866 -1.32 26.57 -2.00
N LEU A 867 -0.98 27.10 -0.81
CA LEU A 867 -1.88 27.34 0.32
C LEU A 867 -2.36 28.80 0.43
N ALA A 868 -2.30 29.59 -0.64
CA ALA A 868 -2.73 31.00 -0.61
C ALA A 868 -4.25 31.19 -0.58
N ALA A 869 -5.03 30.18 -1.01
CA ALA A 869 -6.48 30.22 -1.04
C ALA A 869 -7.09 29.63 0.25
N THR A 870 -8.39 29.87 0.45
CA THR A 870 -9.23 29.22 1.49
C THR A 870 -10.45 28.49 0.91
N THR A 871 -10.61 28.52 -0.41
CA THR A 871 -11.72 27.87 -1.13
C THR A 871 -11.39 26.42 -1.45
N PRO A 872 -12.27 25.44 -1.13
CA PRO A 872 -12.09 24.06 -1.55
C PRO A 872 -11.97 23.90 -3.07
N GLY A 873 -11.13 22.97 -3.54
CA GLY A 873 -10.98 22.72 -4.97
C GLY A 873 -10.10 21.52 -5.33
N TRP A 874 -10.11 21.18 -6.62
CA TRP A 874 -9.31 20.10 -7.17
C TRP A 874 -7.89 20.57 -7.52
N VAL A 875 -6.90 20.01 -6.83
CA VAL A 875 -5.49 20.13 -7.21
C VAL A 875 -5.17 19.04 -8.23
N ASN A 876 -4.47 19.42 -9.30
CA ASN A 876 -3.95 18.52 -10.31
C ASN A 876 -2.45 18.82 -10.45
N LEU A 877 -1.61 17.81 -10.21
CA LEU A 877 -0.15 17.90 -10.33
C LEU A 877 0.30 16.91 -11.40
N HIS A 878 0.65 17.41 -12.58
CA HIS A 878 1.26 16.59 -13.62
C HIS A 878 2.56 15.97 -13.09
N PHE A 879 2.88 14.73 -13.47
CA PHE A 879 4.16 14.12 -13.07
C PHE A 879 5.40 14.88 -13.63
N ASN A 880 5.18 15.83 -14.53
CA ASN A 880 6.14 16.80 -15.06
C ASN A 880 6.62 17.85 -14.03
N GLU A 881 5.71 18.26 -13.14
CA GLU A 881 5.95 19.30 -12.12
C GLU A 881 6.86 18.80 -10.99
N PHE A 882 6.87 17.48 -10.78
CA PHE A 882 7.73 16.83 -9.82
C PHE A 882 9.21 16.95 -10.22
N ALA A 883 10.02 17.44 -9.28
CA ALA A 883 11.48 17.47 -9.37
C ALA A 883 12.08 16.60 -8.27
N VAL A 884 13.30 16.05 -8.46
CA VAL A 884 13.98 15.32 -7.38
C VAL A 884 14.08 16.19 -6.13
N ALA A 885 13.79 15.59 -4.98
CA ALA A 885 13.78 16.29 -3.70
C ALA A 885 15.12 16.99 -3.45
N PRO A 886 15.17 18.25 -2.96
CA PRO A 886 16.42 19.04 -2.93
C PRO A 886 17.58 18.43 -2.13
N TRP A 887 17.28 17.50 -1.21
CA TRP A 887 18.24 16.77 -0.39
C TRP A 887 18.76 15.49 -1.07
N ASP A 888 18.06 14.92 -2.05
CA ASP A 888 18.46 13.72 -2.81
C ASP A 888 19.46 14.07 -3.93
N THR A 889 20.59 14.63 -3.51
CA THR A 889 21.65 15.14 -4.41
C THR A 889 22.28 14.04 -5.27
N GLY A 890 22.25 12.78 -4.84
CA GLY A 890 22.72 11.62 -5.61
C GLY A 890 21.83 11.26 -6.80
N ASN A 891 20.58 11.75 -6.82
CA ASN A 891 19.63 11.57 -7.92
C ASN A 891 19.32 12.88 -8.67
N ALA A 892 19.97 13.99 -8.32
CA ALA A 892 19.67 15.32 -8.85
C ALA A 892 19.60 15.35 -10.39
N GLY A 893 18.57 16.03 -10.92
CA GLY A 893 18.32 16.12 -12.35
C GLY A 893 17.52 14.96 -12.96
N LYS A 894 17.35 13.83 -12.26
CA LYS A 894 16.40 12.79 -12.69
C LYS A 894 14.97 13.34 -12.74
N LYS A 895 14.11 12.64 -13.47
CA LYS A 895 12.68 12.91 -13.60
C LYS A 895 11.88 11.62 -13.51
N ILE A 896 10.64 11.73 -13.02
CA ILE A 896 9.63 10.69 -13.14
C ILE A 896 9.46 10.38 -14.64
N ASN A 897 9.30 9.10 -14.99
CA ASN A 897 9.06 8.61 -16.36
C ASN A 897 8.20 7.34 -16.32
N LYS A 898 7.76 6.84 -17.49
CA LYS A 898 6.88 5.65 -17.57
C LYS A 898 7.50 4.38 -16.97
N VAL A 899 8.82 4.23 -16.96
CA VAL A 899 9.51 3.06 -16.36
C VAL A 899 9.55 3.17 -14.84
N SER A 900 9.89 4.35 -14.30
CA SER A 900 9.95 4.56 -12.85
C SER A 900 8.56 4.48 -12.20
N LEU A 901 7.52 4.97 -12.89
CA LEU A 901 6.13 4.90 -12.42
C LEU A 901 5.61 3.47 -12.23
N LYS A 902 6.29 2.43 -12.70
CA LYS A 902 5.93 1.03 -12.38
C LYS A 902 6.16 0.64 -10.92
N LYS A 903 6.73 1.55 -10.12
CA LYS A 903 7.11 1.34 -8.72
C LYS A 903 6.88 2.61 -7.90
N VAL A 904 5.63 3.06 -7.76
CA VAL A 904 5.28 4.15 -6.83
C VAL A 904 5.10 3.56 -5.43
N GLN A 905 5.98 3.94 -4.52
CA GLN A 905 6.21 3.24 -3.25
C GLN A 905 5.56 3.94 -2.05
N GLU A 906 5.59 5.28 -2.03
CA GLU A 906 5.12 6.11 -0.91
C GLU A 906 4.63 7.47 -1.45
N MET A 907 3.61 8.04 -0.83
CA MET A 907 3.21 9.44 -0.99
C MET A 907 3.27 10.15 0.36
N SER A 908 3.84 11.36 0.39
CA SER A 908 3.94 12.19 1.59
C SER A 908 3.41 13.60 1.35
N ILE A 909 2.90 14.21 2.42
CA ILE A 909 2.36 15.56 2.47
C ILE A 909 3.12 16.29 3.59
N TYR A 910 3.89 17.32 3.24
CA TYR A 910 4.53 18.21 4.22
C TYR A 910 4.04 19.64 4.05
N VAL A 911 4.04 20.41 5.13
CA VAL A 911 3.98 21.87 5.08
C VAL A 911 5.30 22.39 5.63
N ASN A 912 5.97 23.29 4.90
CA ASN A 912 7.23 23.91 5.28
C ASN A 912 7.00 25.41 5.54
N ALA A 913 7.64 25.93 6.58
CA ALA A 913 7.56 27.32 7.00
C ALA A 913 8.21 28.25 5.96
N VAL A 914 7.46 29.27 5.55
CA VAL A 914 7.97 30.41 4.79
C VAL A 914 8.47 31.45 5.80
N ASP A 915 9.65 32.03 5.54
CA ASP A 915 10.31 33.04 6.38
C ASP A 915 10.45 32.69 7.88
N GLY A 916 10.44 31.39 8.22
CA GLY A 916 10.52 30.90 9.61
C GLY A 916 9.24 31.09 10.43
N ALA A 917 8.07 31.17 9.76
CA ALA A 917 6.78 31.27 10.43
C ALA A 917 6.52 30.12 11.42
N THR A 918 5.89 30.45 12.56
CA THR A 918 5.44 29.47 13.55
C THR A 918 3.94 29.63 13.80
N LEU A 919 3.19 28.54 13.65
CA LEU A 919 1.72 28.50 13.67
C LEU A 919 1.21 27.06 13.89
N ALA A 920 -0.09 26.91 14.13
CA ALA A 920 -0.77 25.61 14.04
C ALA A 920 -2.06 25.80 13.23
N SER A 921 -2.38 24.85 12.35
CA SER A 921 -3.49 24.94 11.38
C SER A 921 -3.95 23.56 10.90
N SER A 922 -4.99 23.52 10.07
CA SER A 922 -5.58 22.29 9.52
C SER A 922 -5.75 22.38 8.00
N LEU A 923 -5.35 21.33 7.29
CA LEU A 923 -5.69 21.09 5.87
C LEU A 923 -6.68 19.92 5.77
N TYR A 924 -7.45 19.84 4.69
CA TYR A 924 -8.35 18.72 4.43
C TYR A 924 -8.12 18.16 3.02
N PHE A 925 -7.95 16.85 2.89
CA PHE A 925 -7.65 16.15 1.64
C PHE A 925 -8.68 15.06 1.38
N ASP A 926 -9.12 14.93 0.13
CA ASP A 926 -10.07 13.89 -0.32
C ASP A 926 -9.74 13.42 -1.76
N ASP A 927 -10.30 12.28 -2.18
CA ASP A 927 -10.21 11.70 -3.52
C ASP A 927 -8.77 11.69 -4.10
N ILE A 928 -7.79 11.20 -3.34
CA ILE A 928 -6.38 11.22 -3.75
C ILE A 928 -6.12 10.09 -4.74
N LYS A 929 -5.90 10.43 -6.01
CA LYS A 929 -5.85 9.46 -7.11
C LYS A 929 -4.93 9.89 -8.26
N ALA A 930 -4.09 8.99 -8.75
CA ALA A 930 -3.42 9.14 -10.04
C ALA A 930 -4.44 9.00 -11.17
N ILE A 931 -4.44 9.89 -12.16
CA ILE A 931 -5.39 9.82 -13.28
C ILE A 931 -4.69 10.01 -14.63
N ASN A 932 -5.38 9.59 -15.68
CA ASN A 932 -5.11 9.98 -17.05
C ASN A 932 -6.36 10.71 -17.58
N ASP A 933 -6.20 11.96 -17.97
CA ASP A 933 -7.27 12.80 -18.54
C ASP A 933 -7.05 13.10 -20.04
N GLY A 934 -6.04 12.47 -20.65
CA GLY A 934 -5.61 12.75 -22.02
C GLY A 934 -4.82 14.05 -22.22
N THR A 935 -4.72 14.95 -21.23
CA THR A 935 -4.03 16.24 -21.39
C THR A 935 -2.60 16.19 -20.85
N GLY A 936 -1.63 16.19 -21.76
CA GLY A 936 -0.21 15.99 -21.44
C GLY A 936 0.14 14.55 -21.09
N GLY A 937 1.34 14.12 -21.47
CA GLY A 937 1.91 12.85 -20.99
C GLY A 937 2.69 13.06 -19.70
N VAL A 938 2.93 11.95 -18.97
CA VAL A 938 4.17 11.81 -18.19
C VAL A 938 5.32 12.24 -19.10
N PRO A 939 6.23 13.14 -18.68
CA PRO A 939 7.42 13.34 -19.48
C PRO A 939 8.34 12.16 -19.18
N ASN A 940 9.02 11.63 -20.19
CA ASN A 940 10.28 10.96 -19.89
C ASN A 940 11.29 12.09 -19.75
N GLY A 941 11.33 12.67 -18.55
CA GLY A 941 11.84 14.03 -18.37
C GLY A 941 13.35 14.12 -18.63
N GLY A 942 13.70 14.90 -19.64
CA GLY A 942 15.08 15.04 -20.14
C GLY A 942 15.37 14.05 -21.26
N ASP A 943 15.24 14.52 -22.51
CA ASP A 943 16.01 14.13 -23.71
C ASP A 943 16.31 12.64 -23.88
N GLY A 944 15.34 11.77 -23.57
CA GLY A 944 15.53 10.33 -23.46
C GLY A 944 14.42 9.50 -24.11
N PRO A 945 14.66 8.18 -24.27
CA PRO A 945 13.77 7.26 -24.98
C PRO A 945 12.44 6.99 -24.26
N GLY A 946 11.44 6.48 -25.00
CA GLY A 946 10.19 5.94 -24.48
C GLY A 946 8.99 6.90 -24.48
N GLY A 947 8.95 7.84 -25.43
CA GLY A 947 7.99 8.96 -25.54
C GLY A 947 6.50 8.58 -25.57
N ASN A 948 5.67 9.47 -26.13
CA ASN A 948 4.49 8.98 -26.83
C ASN A 948 4.94 8.69 -28.26
N PRO A 949 4.62 7.53 -28.83
CA PRO A 949 4.96 7.22 -30.21
C PRO A 949 4.47 8.33 -31.13
N ALA A 950 5.35 8.84 -31.98
CA ALA A 950 5.07 9.99 -32.81
C ALA A 950 3.92 9.64 -33.80
N PRO A 951 2.91 10.51 -33.93
CA PRO A 951 1.71 10.21 -34.70
C PRO A 951 2.03 10.06 -36.19
N ALA A 952 1.17 9.33 -36.91
CA ALA A 952 1.23 9.27 -38.36
C ALA A 952 1.01 10.67 -38.97
N GLY A 953 1.79 11.02 -39.99
CA GLY A 953 1.75 12.33 -40.64
C GLY A 953 3.14 12.98 -40.79
N THR A 954 3.14 14.22 -41.27
CA THR A 954 4.35 15.02 -41.45
C THR A 954 4.93 15.45 -40.10
N LEU A 955 6.12 14.97 -39.78
CA LEU A 955 6.91 15.31 -38.59
C LEU A 955 7.63 16.65 -38.77
N TYR A 956 8.20 16.91 -39.95
CA TYR A 956 8.83 18.17 -40.33
C TYR A 956 8.56 18.49 -41.81
N GLY A 957 7.80 19.56 -42.09
CA GLY A 957 7.51 20.06 -43.45
C GLY A 957 7.88 21.53 -43.63
N PHE A 958 8.83 22.03 -42.83
CA PHE A 958 9.63 23.27 -42.99
C PHE A 958 8.96 24.61 -43.37
N GLU A 959 7.63 24.73 -43.37
CA GLU A 959 6.85 25.93 -43.73
C GLU A 959 7.16 27.22 -42.92
N THR A 960 7.79 27.11 -41.76
CA THR A 960 7.92 28.24 -40.81
C THR A 960 9.34 28.43 -40.26
N ASP A 961 10.08 27.35 -40.03
CA ASP A 961 11.51 27.35 -39.73
C ASP A 961 12.15 26.01 -40.11
N THR A 962 13.46 25.86 -39.87
CA THR A 962 14.23 24.64 -40.17
C THR A 962 14.05 23.52 -39.14
N ALA A 963 13.07 23.61 -38.25
CA ALA A 963 12.79 22.71 -37.13
C ALA A 963 14.01 22.37 -36.25
N GLY A 964 15.02 23.26 -36.20
CA GLY A 964 16.27 23.04 -35.47
C GLY A 964 17.20 21.99 -36.09
N TRP A 965 17.06 21.70 -37.39
CA TRP A 965 18.02 20.90 -38.16
C TRP A 965 19.31 21.71 -38.44
N ASN A 966 20.45 21.02 -38.46
CA ASN A 966 21.79 21.59 -38.66
C ASN A 966 22.53 20.86 -39.80
N ILE A 967 23.69 21.38 -40.22
CA ILE A 967 24.62 20.62 -41.07
C ILE A 967 25.73 20.00 -40.22
N GLU A 968 25.92 18.70 -40.37
CA GLU A 968 27.05 17.91 -39.85
C GLU A 968 27.85 17.28 -41.00
N VAL A 969 29.01 16.69 -40.68
CA VAL A 969 29.90 15.96 -41.62
C VAL A 969 30.20 16.75 -42.91
N ASN A 970 30.45 18.05 -42.77
CA ASN A 970 30.41 19.02 -43.89
C ASN A 970 31.71 19.06 -44.72
N GLU A 971 31.87 18.11 -45.64
CA GLU A 971 32.98 18.09 -46.60
C GLU A 971 32.62 18.73 -47.96
N ALA A 972 31.35 19.08 -48.18
CA ALA A 972 30.85 19.74 -49.39
C ALA A 972 30.74 21.26 -49.29
N SER A 973 31.21 21.89 -48.21
CA SER A 973 31.08 23.34 -47.95
C SER A 973 29.61 23.81 -47.99
N ALA A 974 28.70 22.98 -47.48
CA ALA A 974 27.29 23.26 -47.36
C ALA A 974 27.03 24.42 -46.38
N THR A 975 26.11 25.33 -46.70
CA THR A 975 25.68 26.42 -45.81
C THR A 975 24.82 25.91 -44.67
N SER A 976 24.71 26.67 -43.56
CA SER A 976 23.67 26.42 -42.56
C SER A 976 22.28 26.34 -43.21
N PRO A 977 21.34 25.52 -42.72
CA PRO A 977 20.05 25.36 -43.35
C PRO A 977 19.20 26.63 -43.24
N THR A 978 18.40 26.90 -44.27
CA THR A 978 17.42 28.00 -44.33
C THR A 978 16.17 27.55 -45.05
N ILE A 979 14.98 28.02 -44.66
CA ILE A 979 13.76 27.78 -45.43
C ILE A 979 13.74 28.63 -46.71
N THR A 980 13.16 28.12 -47.82
CA THR A 980 13.02 28.88 -49.08
C THR A 980 11.80 28.45 -49.89
N THR A 981 11.22 29.39 -50.64
CA THR A 981 10.13 29.18 -51.59
C THR A 981 10.58 28.71 -52.98
N ASP A 982 11.89 28.51 -53.21
CA ASP A 982 12.43 28.14 -54.54
C ASP A 982 11.96 26.76 -55.02
N ALA A 983 11.72 25.84 -54.08
CA ALA A 983 11.10 24.54 -54.29
C ALA A 983 10.55 23.99 -52.96
N ALA A 984 9.41 23.32 -53.00
CA ALA A 984 8.81 22.53 -51.91
C ALA A 984 8.06 21.32 -52.52
N SER A 985 7.85 20.23 -51.76
CA SER A 985 7.08 19.06 -52.21
C SER A 985 5.59 19.17 -51.85
N GLU A 986 5.28 19.54 -50.61
CA GLU A 986 3.99 20.04 -50.16
C GLU A 986 4.14 21.53 -49.74
N GLY A 987 3.07 22.18 -49.29
CA GLY A 987 3.15 23.54 -48.73
C GLY A 987 3.70 24.62 -49.69
N THR A 988 4.65 25.42 -49.20
CA THR A 988 5.25 26.60 -49.83
C THR A 988 6.76 26.79 -49.57
N HIS A 989 7.38 26.12 -48.58
CA HIS A 989 8.80 26.24 -48.25
C HIS A 989 9.46 24.90 -47.85
N ALA A 990 10.50 24.49 -48.58
CA ALA A 990 11.41 23.44 -48.11
C ALA A 990 12.56 24.00 -47.27
N MET A 991 13.22 23.13 -46.49
CA MET A 991 14.56 23.41 -45.95
C MET A 991 15.61 23.28 -47.06
N ALA A 992 16.48 24.28 -47.17
CA ALA A 992 17.52 24.36 -48.19
C ALA A 992 18.94 24.56 -47.61
N SER A 993 19.95 24.05 -48.31
CA SER A 993 21.37 24.37 -48.09
C SER A 993 22.12 24.42 -49.42
N THR A 994 22.99 25.43 -49.61
CA THR A 994 23.85 25.56 -50.80
C THR A 994 25.19 24.86 -50.56
N PHE A 995 25.59 23.97 -51.45
CA PHE A 995 26.82 23.16 -51.34
C PHE A 995 27.61 23.09 -52.66
N SER A 996 28.85 22.61 -52.58
CA SER A 996 29.73 22.38 -53.73
C SER A 996 29.54 21.00 -54.34
N LEU A 997 29.28 20.93 -55.64
CA LEU A 997 29.23 19.67 -56.40
C LEU A 997 30.59 18.99 -56.58
N ALA A 998 31.68 19.66 -56.17
CA ALA A 998 33.04 19.11 -56.18
C ALA A 998 33.50 18.56 -54.80
N GLY A 999 32.63 18.57 -53.79
CA GLY A 999 32.89 17.98 -52.47
C GLY A 999 32.51 16.50 -52.36
N THR A 1000 32.78 15.89 -51.21
CA THR A 1000 32.53 14.46 -50.93
C THR A 1000 31.18 14.19 -50.25
N GLY A 1001 30.68 15.09 -49.40
CA GLY A 1001 29.33 14.99 -48.84
C GLY A 1001 29.03 15.94 -47.68
N PHE A 1002 27.79 15.90 -47.20
CA PHE A 1002 27.32 16.57 -45.97
C PHE A 1002 26.03 15.92 -45.45
N GLU A 1003 25.67 16.21 -44.19
CA GLU A 1003 24.47 15.65 -43.54
C GLU A 1003 23.58 16.74 -42.94
N PHE A 1004 22.34 16.88 -43.45
CA PHE A 1004 21.28 17.55 -42.68
C PHE A 1004 20.95 16.68 -41.47
N THR A 1005 21.07 17.19 -40.26
CA THR A 1005 20.96 16.39 -39.03
C THR A 1005 20.08 17.07 -37.97
N LYS A 1006 19.17 16.30 -37.37
CA LYS A 1006 18.39 16.68 -36.20
C LYS A 1006 18.61 15.68 -35.09
N VAL A 1007 19.39 16.08 -34.08
CA VAL A 1007 19.40 15.42 -32.77
C VAL A 1007 18.08 15.72 -32.06
N ALA A 1008 17.34 14.67 -31.68
CA ALA A 1008 16.09 14.74 -30.94
C ALA A 1008 15.73 13.33 -30.43
N ALA A 1009 15.31 13.24 -29.16
CA ALA A 1009 14.66 12.03 -28.66
C ALA A 1009 13.30 11.86 -29.35
N LEU A 1010 13.11 10.74 -30.05
CA LEU A 1010 11.89 10.43 -30.80
C LEU A 1010 11.50 8.97 -30.59
N ASP A 1011 10.20 8.71 -30.49
CA ASP A 1011 9.62 7.38 -30.36
C ASP A 1011 8.92 7.03 -31.67
N LEU A 1012 9.40 5.98 -32.34
CA LEU A 1012 8.86 5.43 -33.58
C LEU A 1012 8.37 3.98 -33.37
N SER A 1013 8.06 3.57 -32.14
CA SER A 1013 7.72 2.17 -31.81
C SER A 1013 6.41 1.66 -32.43
N THR A 1014 5.50 2.57 -32.81
CA THR A 1014 4.27 2.24 -33.59
C THR A 1014 4.41 2.51 -35.09
N ALA A 1015 5.55 3.06 -35.53
CA ALA A 1015 5.77 3.43 -36.92
C ALA A 1015 6.18 2.21 -37.76
N SER A 1016 5.59 2.09 -38.95
CA SER A 1016 5.95 1.08 -39.96
C SER A 1016 7.11 1.55 -40.83
N ALA A 1017 7.16 2.85 -41.14
CA ALA A 1017 8.20 3.48 -41.93
C ALA A 1017 8.34 4.97 -41.59
N ILE A 1018 9.51 5.54 -41.91
CA ILE A 1018 9.73 6.99 -41.94
C ILE A 1018 10.32 7.38 -43.30
N SER A 1019 9.84 8.50 -43.87
CA SER A 1019 10.18 8.99 -45.20
C SER A 1019 10.62 10.46 -45.19
N VAL A 1020 11.23 10.92 -46.28
CA VAL A 1020 11.55 12.33 -46.57
C VAL A 1020 11.60 12.56 -48.09
N GLN A 1021 11.33 13.78 -48.56
CA GLN A 1021 11.49 14.21 -49.94
C GLN A 1021 12.80 14.98 -50.14
N VAL A 1022 13.55 14.70 -51.22
CA VAL A 1022 14.83 15.37 -51.51
C VAL A 1022 14.93 15.77 -52.99
N LYS A 1023 15.42 16.99 -53.27
CA LYS A 1023 15.63 17.55 -54.62
C LYS A 1023 16.90 18.40 -54.68
N LEU A 1024 17.51 18.55 -55.87
CA LEU A 1024 18.56 19.55 -56.10
C LEU A 1024 18.09 20.72 -56.99
N SER A 1025 18.77 21.87 -56.93
CA SER A 1025 18.62 22.94 -57.94
C SER A 1025 19.23 22.56 -59.29
N SER A 1026 20.32 21.79 -59.25
CA SER A 1026 21.23 21.56 -60.36
C SER A 1026 22.24 20.45 -60.01
N GLY A 1027 22.84 19.82 -61.03
CA GLY A 1027 23.77 18.71 -60.82
C GLY A 1027 23.07 17.43 -60.35
N GLN A 1028 23.85 16.47 -59.86
CA GLN A 1028 23.36 15.21 -59.33
C GLN A 1028 24.12 14.83 -58.05
N ALA A 1029 23.45 14.18 -57.10
CA ALA A 1029 24.05 13.64 -55.88
C ALA A 1029 23.37 12.31 -55.51
N ASN A 1030 24.07 11.50 -54.72
CA ASN A 1030 23.49 10.37 -54.00
C ASN A 1030 22.89 10.86 -52.68
N ALA A 1031 21.72 10.33 -52.29
CA ALA A 1031 21.05 10.69 -51.05
C ALA A 1031 20.57 9.47 -50.24
N ARG A 1032 20.55 9.61 -48.90
CA ARG A 1032 19.94 8.65 -47.95
C ARG A 1032 19.23 9.37 -46.80
N LEU A 1033 18.09 8.83 -46.38
CA LEU A 1033 17.49 9.12 -45.08
C LEU A 1033 18.09 8.17 -44.04
N TYR A 1034 18.41 8.66 -42.85
CA TYR A 1034 18.94 7.86 -41.74
C TYR A 1034 18.31 8.18 -40.38
N ILE A 1035 18.39 7.22 -39.46
CA ILE A 1035 18.14 7.36 -38.02
C ILE A 1035 19.31 6.78 -37.22
N LYS A 1036 19.55 7.30 -36.02
CA LYS A 1036 20.50 6.75 -35.03
C LYS A 1036 19.72 6.33 -33.78
N VAL A 1037 19.93 5.11 -33.29
CA VAL A 1037 19.02 4.44 -32.35
C VAL A 1037 19.73 3.94 -31.09
N GLY A 1038 19.05 4.05 -29.94
CA GLY A 1038 19.53 3.57 -28.64
C GLY A 1038 20.71 4.37 -28.08
N SER A 1039 21.13 4.03 -26.86
CA SER A 1039 22.26 4.70 -26.18
C SER A 1039 23.63 4.53 -26.88
N ALA A 1040 23.74 3.59 -27.83
CA ALA A 1040 24.92 3.37 -28.66
C ALA A 1040 24.89 4.14 -29.99
N TRP A 1041 23.81 4.87 -30.30
CA TRP A 1041 23.63 5.65 -31.53
C TRP A 1041 23.78 4.82 -32.83
N GLU A 1042 23.20 3.61 -32.84
CA GLU A 1042 23.31 2.65 -33.93
C GLU A 1042 22.64 3.18 -35.21
N TRP A 1043 23.37 3.20 -36.32
CA TRP A 1043 22.94 3.81 -37.60
C TRP A 1043 22.09 2.84 -38.43
N HIS A 1044 20.91 3.31 -38.84
CA HIS A 1044 20.06 2.65 -39.84
C HIS A 1044 19.69 3.67 -40.93
N ASP A 1045 19.74 3.28 -42.20
CA ASP A 1045 19.40 4.17 -43.33
C ASP A 1045 18.51 3.49 -44.38
N SER A 1046 18.11 4.27 -45.39
CA SER A 1046 17.27 3.83 -46.51
C SER A 1046 17.98 2.86 -47.47
N GLY A 1047 19.16 2.33 -47.12
CA GLY A 1047 19.88 1.31 -47.87
C GLY A 1047 20.71 1.87 -49.03
N THR A 1048 20.46 1.37 -50.23
CA THR A 1048 21.14 1.84 -51.44
C THR A 1048 20.82 3.33 -51.66
N PRO A 1049 21.82 4.22 -51.79
CA PRO A 1049 21.54 5.64 -52.01
C PRO A 1049 20.78 5.87 -53.32
N ALA A 1050 19.78 6.75 -53.27
CA ALA A 1050 19.05 7.18 -54.45
C ALA A 1050 19.80 8.32 -55.14
N LEU A 1051 19.78 8.34 -56.47
CA LEU A 1051 20.30 9.47 -57.24
C LEU A 1051 19.24 10.58 -57.26
N VAL A 1052 19.61 11.77 -56.77
CA VAL A 1052 18.76 12.97 -56.75
C VAL A 1052 19.34 14.06 -57.65
N ASP A 1053 18.46 14.75 -58.36
CA ASP A 1053 18.81 15.87 -59.25
C ASP A 1053 17.70 16.94 -59.28
N SER A 1054 17.65 17.77 -60.31
CA SER A 1054 16.68 18.87 -60.42
C SER A 1054 15.36 18.53 -61.12
N SER A 1055 15.19 17.29 -61.60
CA SER A 1055 13.98 16.86 -62.32
C SER A 1055 12.71 16.81 -61.45
N GLY A 1056 12.85 16.54 -60.15
CA GLY A 1056 11.74 16.44 -59.20
C GLY A 1056 12.21 16.15 -57.77
N PHE A 1057 11.28 16.07 -56.83
CA PHE A 1057 11.55 15.52 -55.50
C PHE A 1057 11.58 13.98 -55.56
N THR A 1058 12.51 13.38 -54.82
CA THR A 1058 12.72 11.94 -54.71
C THR A 1058 12.48 11.52 -53.27
N THR A 1059 11.57 10.57 -53.07
CA THR A 1059 11.25 10.05 -51.73
C THR A 1059 12.29 9.03 -51.28
N LEU A 1060 12.83 9.22 -50.08
CA LEU A 1060 13.72 8.28 -49.39
C LEU A 1060 12.97 7.72 -48.18
N THR A 1061 13.05 6.41 -47.94
CA THR A 1061 12.24 5.73 -46.91
C THR A 1061 13.05 4.69 -46.14
N ILE A 1062 12.89 4.65 -44.82
CA ILE A 1062 13.37 3.57 -43.94
C ILE A 1062 12.16 2.74 -43.49
N PRO A 1063 12.04 1.47 -43.90
CA PRO A 1063 11.16 0.51 -43.24
C PRO A 1063 11.69 0.21 -41.84
N LEU A 1064 10.86 0.38 -40.81
CA LEU A 1064 11.29 0.27 -39.41
C LEU A 1064 11.19 -1.16 -38.86
N SER A 1065 10.52 -2.05 -39.60
CA SER A 1065 10.35 -3.46 -39.24
C SER A 1065 11.67 -4.20 -39.05
N GLY A 1066 11.93 -4.66 -37.83
CA GLY A 1066 13.15 -5.39 -37.47
C GLY A 1066 14.25 -4.53 -36.84
N ILE A 1067 14.07 -3.21 -36.73
CA ILE A 1067 14.91 -2.34 -35.92
C ILE A 1067 14.48 -2.48 -34.44
N ALA A 1068 15.45 -2.63 -33.54
CA ALA A 1068 15.20 -2.73 -32.11
C ALA A 1068 15.26 -1.36 -31.43
N ASN A 1069 14.56 -1.20 -30.30
CA ASN A 1069 14.53 0.04 -29.51
C ASN A 1069 14.04 1.26 -30.33
N LEU A 1070 12.99 1.09 -31.15
CA LEU A 1070 12.39 2.19 -31.93
C LEU A 1070 11.76 3.29 -31.07
N ASP A 1071 11.48 2.99 -29.80
CA ASP A 1071 11.16 3.96 -28.76
C ASP A 1071 12.34 4.88 -28.39
N ALA A 1072 13.55 4.61 -28.92
CA ALA A 1072 14.81 5.20 -28.51
C ALA A 1072 15.63 5.87 -29.63
N ILE A 1073 14.99 6.52 -30.61
CA ILE A 1073 15.69 7.30 -31.63
C ILE A 1073 16.42 8.49 -30.97
N GLN A 1074 17.69 8.69 -31.31
CA GLN A 1074 18.55 9.79 -30.83
C GLN A 1074 18.68 10.94 -31.84
N SER A 1075 18.63 10.60 -33.13
CA SER A 1075 18.65 11.59 -34.22
C SER A 1075 18.07 11.02 -35.51
N ILE A 1076 17.57 11.92 -36.36
CA ILE A 1076 17.23 11.68 -37.76
C ILE A 1076 18.11 12.58 -38.66
N GLY A 1077 18.42 12.14 -39.88
CA GLY A 1077 19.21 12.95 -40.81
C GLY A 1077 19.06 12.55 -42.27
N VAL A 1078 19.50 13.43 -43.17
CA VAL A 1078 19.58 13.20 -44.62
C VAL A 1078 21.00 13.46 -45.08
N LYS A 1079 21.66 12.42 -45.59
CA LYS A 1079 23.01 12.50 -46.15
C LYS A 1079 22.95 12.77 -47.64
N ILE A 1080 23.78 13.72 -48.11
CA ILE A 1080 23.93 14.10 -49.52
C ILE A 1080 25.41 13.95 -49.93
N GLU A 1081 25.67 13.19 -51.00
CA GLU A 1081 27.02 12.85 -51.48
C GLU A 1081 27.12 13.20 -52.99
N PRO A 1082 27.82 14.29 -53.40
CA PRO A 1082 27.87 14.73 -54.80
C PRO A 1082 28.34 13.65 -55.78
N ALA A 1083 27.76 13.62 -56.98
CA ALA A 1083 28.17 12.67 -58.02
C ALA A 1083 29.60 12.96 -58.52
N ALA A 1084 30.41 11.91 -58.66
CA ALA A 1084 31.82 12.02 -59.03
C ALA A 1084 32.03 12.75 -60.36
N GLY A 1085 32.79 13.84 -60.34
CA GLY A 1085 33.02 14.73 -61.50
C GLY A 1085 32.10 15.95 -61.56
N GLY A 1086 31.23 16.16 -60.57
CA GLY A 1086 30.48 17.40 -60.40
C GLY A 1086 31.37 18.64 -60.26
N THR A 1087 30.88 19.77 -60.78
CA THR A 1087 31.57 21.08 -60.70
C THR A 1087 30.54 22.20 -60.49
N GLY A 1088 30.95 23.27 -59.81
CA GLY A 1088 30.06 24.37 -59.41
C GLY A 1088 29.32 24.09 -58.11
N THR A 1089 28.23 24.82 -57.88
CA THR A 1089 27.39 24.72 -56.67
C THR A 1089 25.96 24.31 -57.00
N ALA A 1090 25.27 23.74 -56.02
CA ALA A 1090 23.86 23.41 -56.06
C ALA A 1090 23.20 23.72 -54.72
N VAL A 1091 21.88 23.86 -54.72
CA VAL A 1091 21.05 23.86 -53.51
C VAL A 1091 20.45 22.47 -53.36
N ALA A 1092 20.55 21.88 -52.17
CA ALA A 1092 19.76 20.71 -51.79
C ALA A 1092 18.52 21.19 -51.05
N TYR A 1093 17.35 20.76 -51.50
CA TYR A 1093 16.06 20.95 -50.84
C TYR A 1093 15.67 19.63 -50.16
N VAL A 1094 15.30 19.70 -48.89
CA VAL A 1094 14.84 18.58 -48.06
C VAL A 1094 13.51 18.98 -47.44
N ASP A 1095 12.53 18.11 -47.58
CA ASP A 1095 11.14 18.43 -47.30
C ASP A 1095 10.31 17.19 -46.88
N ASP A 1096 9.13 17.41 -46.30
CA ASP A 1096 8.16 16.39 -45.89
C ASP A 1096 8.76 15.13 -45.21
N VAL A 1097 9.41 15.33 -44.07
CA VAL A 1097 9.76 14.21 -43.17
C VAL A 1097 8.46 13.63 -42.61
N TYR A 1098 8.12 12.40 -43.00
CA TYR A 1098 6.78 11.82 -42.79
C TYR A 1098 6.84 10.47 -42.09
N ILE A 1099 5.97 10.25 -41.09
CA ILE A 1099 5.83 9.00 -40.34
C ILE A 1099 4.60 8.22 -40.84
N SER A 1100 4.83 6.96 -41.23
CA SER A 1100 3.77 5.97 -41.46
C SER A 1100 3.66 5.05 -40.25
N ILE A 1101 2.44 4.73 -39.80
CA ILE A 1101 2.19 3.73 -38.74
C ILE A 1101 1.88 2.35 -39.30
N ALA A 1102 2.06 1.31 -38.49
CA ALA A 1102 1.56 -0.02 -38.80
C ALA A 1102 0.04 -0.05 -38.57
N GLN A 1103 -0.75 0.19 -39.62
CA GLN A 1103 -2.21 0.18 -39.53
C GLN A 1103 -2.71 -1.22 -39.13
N PRO A 1104 -3.62 -1.35 -38.13
CA PRO A 1104 -4.33 -2.59 -37.90
C PRO A 1104 -5.21 -2.92 -39.10
N THR A 1105 -5.38 -4.22 -39.40
CA THR A 1105 -6.19 -4.67 -40.54
C THR A 1105 -7.68 -4.48 -40.26
N GLY A 1106 -8.20 -3.28 -40.55
CA GLY A 1106 -9.63 -2.98 -40.54
C GLY A 1106 -10.00 -1.69 -39.81
N ILE A 1107 -10.51 -0.70 -40.54
CA ILE A 1107 -11.44 0.28 -39.96
C ILE A 1107 -12.67 -0.47 -39.44
N SER A 1108 -13.02 -0.21 -38.18
CA SER A 1108 -14.25 -0.62 -37.53
C SER A 1108 -14.62 0.45 -36.49
N PHE A 1109 -15.71 1.17 -36.72
CA PHE A 1109 -16.37 2.01 -35.71
C PHE A 1109 -17.65 1.28 -35.28
N ASP A 1110 -17.74 0.88 -34.01
CA ASP A 1110 -18.90 0.16 -33.46
C ASP A 1110 -19.62 0.91 -32.32
N PHE A 1111 -19.12 2.08 -31.92
CA PHE A 1111 -19.80 3.05 -31.06
C PHE A 1111 -20.19 2.54 -29.64
N GLU A 1112 -19.67 1.38 -29.21
CA GLU A 1112 -19.99 0.74 -27.93
C GLU A 1112 -19.43 1.47 -26.70
N THR A 1113 -18.45 2.36 -26.87
CA THR A 1113 -17.80 3.08 -25.76
C THR A 1113 -17.68 4.59 -25.96
N ALA A 1114 -17.66 5.07 -27.20
CA ALA A 1114 -17.46 6.49 -27.53
C ALA A 1114 -17.97 6.82 -28.94
N ALA A 1115 -18.05 8.12 -29.24
CA ALA A 1115 -18.41 8.62 -30.58
C ALA A 1115 -17.22 8.66 -31.57
N ASP A 1116 -16.03 8.17 -31.18
CA ASP A 1116 -14.86 7.95 -32.04
C ASP A 1116 -14.51 9.10 -33.00
N ASN A 1117 -14.59 10.35 -32.54
CA ASN A 1117 -14.36 11.59 -33.31
C ASN A 1117 -15.33 11.81 -34.50
N TRP A 1118 -16.50 11.17 -34.50
CA TRP A 1118 -17.60 11.53 -35.39
C TRP A 1118 -18.31 12.80 -34.89
N ALA A 1119 -18.65 13.69 -35.82
CA ALA A 1119 -19.34 14.94 -35.56
C ALA A 1119 -20.45 15.20 -36.60
N ILE A 1120 -21.44 16.02 -36.24
CA ILE A 1120 -22.37 16.60 -37.22
C ILE A 1120 -21.60 17.68 -37.99
N ASN A 1121 -21.53 17.56 -39.32
CA ASN A 1121 -20.78 18.50 -40.14
C ASN A 1121 -21.50 19.85 -40.26
N ASN A 1122 -20.94 20.90 -39.66
CA ASN A 1122 -21.47 22.26 -39.72
C ASN A 1122 -20.59 23.22 -40.56
N ASP A 1123 -19.64 22.68 -41.33
CA ASP A 1123 -18.76 23.46 -42.21
C ASP A 1123 -19.56 24.28 -43.25
N GLY A 1124 -18.94 25.36 -43.76
CA GLY A 1124 -19.54 26.21 -44.79
C GLY A 1124 -20.83 26.89 -44.29
N ASP A 1125 -20.78 27.51 -43.11
CA ASP A 1125 -21.91 28.16 -42.44
C ASP A 1125 -23.17 27.27 -42.32
N GLY A 1126 -22.98 25.97 -42.08
CA GLY A 1126 -24.06 25.00 -41.96
C GLY A 1126 -24.61 24.45 -43.28
N ALA A 1127 -23.95 24.68 -44.42
CA ALA A 1127 -24.36 24.12 -45.72
C ALA A 1127 -24.48 22.58 -45.74
N TYR A 1128 -23.72 21.90 -44.87
CA TYR A 1128 -23.77 20.45 -44.66
C TYR A 1128 -24.69 20.00 -43.51
N ASN A 1129 -25.53 20.90 -42.96
CA ASN A 1129 -26.51 20.62 -41.91
C ASN A 1129 -27.84 21.39 -42.10
N THR A 1130 -28.33 21.52 -43.33
CA THR A 1130 -29.59 22.24 -43.63
C THR A 1130 -30.85 21.55 -43.09
N ALA A 1131 -30.78 20.26 -42.77
CA ALA A 1131 -31.83 19.51 -42.07
C ALA A 1131 -31.79 19.71 -40.53
N GLN A 1132 -30.90 20.57 -40.01
CA GLN A 1132 -30.81 20.94 -38.59
C GLN A 1132 -30.65 19.73 -37.66
N ALA A 1133 -29.75 18.82 -38.01
CA ALA A 1133 -29.35 17.73 -37.12
C ALA A 1133 -28.67 18.26 -35.86
N THR A 1134 -29.04 17.70 -34.71
CA THR A 1134 -28.56 18.06 -33.37
C THR A 1134 -28.50 16.82 -32.48
N GLY A 1135 -28.02 16.96 -31.23
CA GLY A 1135 -28.07 15.89 -30.23
C GLY A 1135 -27.27 14.64 -30.61
N LEU A 1136 -26.02 14.82 -31.05
CA LEU A 1136 -25.12 13.71 -31.36
C LEU A 1136 -24.69 13.02 -30.05
N GLU A 1137 -25.12 11.77 -29.86
CA GLU A 1137 -24.90 11.03 -28.62
C GLU A 1137 -24.74 9.52 -28.88
N ILE A 1138 -24.14 8.81 -27.92
CA ILE A 1138 -24.17 7.34 -27.89
C ILE A 1138 -25.46 6.90 -27.23
N SER A 1139 -26.23 6.05 -27.93
CA SER A 1139 -27.60 5.73 -27.55
C SER A 1139 -27.88 4.23 -27.55
N THR A 1140 -28.51 3.73 -26.49
CA THR A 1140 -29.01 2.35 -26.39
C THR A 1140 -30.41 2.17 -26.98
N ALA A 1141 -30.99 3.20 -27.61
CA ALA A 1141 -32.37 3.16 -28.09
C ALA A 1141 -32.57 2.27 -29.34
N GLU A 1142 -31.53 2.15 -30.17
CA GLU A 1142 -31.48 1.31 -31.37
C GLU A 1142 -30.04 0.84 -31.59
N ALA A 1143 -29.85 -0.44 -31.89
CA ALA A 1143 -28.58 -1.03 -32.34
C ALA A 1143 -28.87 -2.22 -33.27
N ALA A 1144 -27.95 -2.54 -34.17
CA ALA A 1144 -27.92 -3.75 -35.00
C ALA A 1144 -26.77 -4.70 -34.62
N LYS A 1145 -25.81 -4.27 -33.81
CA LYS A 1145 -24.74 -5.09 -33.23
C LYS A 1145 -24.37 -4.49 -31.86
N GLY A 1146 -24.22 -5.33 -30.84
CA GLY A 1146 -23.92 -4.85 -29.49
C GLY A 1146 -25.15 -4.25 -28.77
N ALA A 1147 -24.96 -3.14 -28.07
CA ALA A 1147 -25.93 -2.46 -27.22
C ALA A 1147 -26.08 -0.96 -27.51
N HIS A 1148 -25.22 -0.36 -28.33
CA HIS A 1148 -25.19 1.08 -28.58
C HIS A 1148 -25.11 1.43 -30.07
N SER A 1149 -25.50 2.66 -30.42
CA SER A 1149 -25.15 3.27 -31.72
C SER A 1149 -25.05 4.80 -31.60
N LEU A 1150 -24.41 5.43 -32.59
CA LEU A 1150 -24.30 6.88 -32.68
C LEU A 1150 -25.62 7.49 -33.21
N LYS A 1151 -26.35 8.17 -32.32
CA LYS A 1151 -27.65 8.81 -32.60
C LYS A 1151 -27.51 10.29 -32.93
N ALA A 1152 -28.33 10.82 -33.84
CA ALA A 1152 -28.61 12.26 -33.97
C ALA A 1152 -30.07 12.54 -34.38
N ASP A 1153 -30.67 13.63 -33.89
CA ASP A 1153 -32.06 14.03 -34.19
C ASP A 1153 -32.10 15.15 -35.23
N PHE A 1154 -32.99 15.05 -36.24
CA PHE A 1154 -33.05 15.97 -37.39
C PHE A 1154 -34.48 16.26 -37.90
N ASN A 1155 -34.61 17.32 -38.70
CA ASN A 1155 -35.89 17.77 -39.28
C ASN A 1155 -36.17 17.16 -40.67
N LEU A 1156 -37.43 16.79 -40.90
CA LEU A 1156 -37.96 16.36 -42.20
C LEU A 1156 -38.66 17.55 -42.90
N GLY A 1157 -38.73 17.52 -44.24
CA GLY A 1157 -39.31 18.62 -45.04
C GLY A 1157 -38.43 19.19 -46.15
N GLY A 1158 -37.28 18.59 -46.44
CA GLY A 1158 -36.34 19.05 -47.47
C GLY A 1158 -35.07 19.65 -46.87
N GLY A 1159 -33.93 18.98 -47.08
CA GLY A 1159 -32.63 19.37 -46.56
C GLY A 1159 -31.64 18.21 -46.54
N GLN A 1160 -30.46 18.45 -45.99
CA GLN A 1160 -29.44 17.41 -45.77
C GLN A 1160 -28.72 17.59 -44.43
N PHE A 1161 -28.10 16.52 -43.94
CA PHE A 1161 -27.01 16.64 -42.98
C PHE A 1161 -25.94 15.56 -43.21
N GLN A 1162 -24.79 15.69 -42.56
CA GLN A 1162 -23.73 14.67 -42.56
C GLN A 1162 -23.28 14.34 -41.13
N LEU A 1163 -23.11 13.05 -40.86
CA LEU A 1163 -22.28 12.56 -39.76
C LEU A 1163 -20.90 12.24 -40.35
N ARG A 1164 -19.83 12.85 -39.81
CA ARG A 1164 -18.48 12.81 -40.40
C ARG A 1164 -17.43 12.53 -39.32
N HIS A 1165 -16.61 11.51 -39.55
CA HIS A 1165 -15.30 11.33 -38.94
C HIS A 1165 -14.25 12.10 -39.76
N ALA A 1166 -13.50 13.00 -39.12
CA ALA A 1166 -12.63 13.98 -39.81
C ALA A 1166 -11.13 13.82 -39.47
N ASN A 1167 -10.69 12.60 -39.16
CA ASN A 1167 -9.28 12.29 -38.93
C ASN A 1167 -8.69 11.50 -40.11
N ALA A 1168 -7.36 11.51 -40.21
CA ALA A 1168 -6.61 10.77 -41.23
C ALA A 1168 -6.83 9.25 -41.13
N LEU A 1169 -7.10 8.60 -42.27
CA LEU A 1169 -7.32 7.16 -42.38
C LEU A 1169 -6.60 6.59 -43.61
N ASP A 1170 -6.21 5.32 -43.55
CA ASP A 1170 -5.64 4.56 -44.66
C ASP A 1170 -6.57 3.39 -45.03
N LEU A 1171 -7.20 3.50 -46.20
CA LEU A 1171 -8.07 2.50 -46.82
C LEU A 1171 -7.39 1.79 -48.00
N SER A 1172 -6.06 1.88 -48.15
CA SER A 1172 -5.33 1.29 -49.29
C SER A 1172 -5.53 -0.22 -49.44
N ALA A 1173 -5.67 -0.94 -48.32
CA ALA A 1173 -5.96 -2.36 -48.27
C ALA A 1173 -7.45 -2.74 -48.46
N ALA A 1174 -8.37 -1.76 -48.47
CA ALA A 1174 -9.81 -2.01 -48.54
C ALA A 1174 -10.35 -2.04 -49.97
N ALA A 1175 -11.23 -3.01 -50.24
CA ALA A 1175 -12.03 -3.07 -51.45
C ALA A 1175 -13.29 -2.20 -51.32
N SER A 1176 -13.96 -2.22 -50.17
CA SER A 1176 -15.14 -1.39 -49.90
C SER A 1176 -15.22 -0.91 -48.45
N VAL A 1177 -16.12 0.05 -48.16
CA VAL A 1177 -16.55 0.38 -46.80
C VAL A 1177 -18.06 0.20 -46.71
N THR A 1178 -18.54 -0.33 -45.58
CA THR A 1178 -19.95 -0.52 -45.27
C THR A 1178 -20.34 0.29 -44.03
N ALA A 1179 -21.59 0.72 -43.96
CA ALA A 1179 -22.15 1.43 -42.81
C ALA A 1179 -23.61 1.00 -42.56
N LYS A 1180 -23.93 0.60 -41.34
CA LYS A 1180 -25.31 0.29 -40.92
C LYS A 1180 -26.01 1.53 -40.38
N VAL A 1181 -27.13 1.89 -40.99
CA VAL A 1181 -27.90 3.10 -40.66
C VAL A 1181 -29.38 2.79 -40.47
N LYS A 1182 -29.99 3.23 -39.37
CA LYS A 1182 -31.44 3.24 -39.15
C LYS A 1182 -31.97 4.67 -39.10
N ILE A 1183 -33.16 4.90 -39.66
CA ILE A 1183 -33.93 6.14 -39.56
C ILE A 1183 -35.24 5.81 -38.85
N VAL A 1184 -35.52 6.51 -37.74
CA VAL A 1184 -36.73 6.34 -36.94
C VAL A 1184 -37.53 7.65 -36.93
N PRO A 1185 -38.72 7.71 -37.56
CA PRO A 1185 -39.58 8.89 -37.48
C PRO A 1185 -40.04 9.15 -36.05
N GLY A 1186 -40.11 10.43 -35.66
CA GLY A 1186 -40.75 10.84 -34.41
C GLY A 1186 -42.27 10.58 -34.44
N ALA A 1187 -42.96 10.76 -33.30
CA ALA A 1187 -44.37 10.41 -33.14
C ALA A 1187 -45.36 11.17 -34.07
N ALA A 1188 -44.91 12.21 -34.78
CA ALA A 1188 -45.65 12.93 -35.82
C ALA A 1188 -44.87 13.02 -37.14
N GLY A 1189 -43.84 12.19 -37.32
CA GLY A 1189 -42.95 12.19 -38.49
C GLY A 1189 -43.42 11.27 -39.61
N SER A 1190 -43.21 11.69 -40.86
CA SER A 1190 -43.42 10.88 -42.06
C SER A 1190 -42.25 11.07 -43.03
N LEU A 1191 -41.68 9.96 -43.52
CA LEU A 1191 -40.52 10.00 -44.43
C LEU A 1191 -40.86 10.40 -45.88
N GLY A 1192 -42.14 10.64 -46.19
CA GLY A 1192 -42.59 11.03 -47.54
C GLY A 1192 -42.22 9.98 -48.59
N SER A 1193 -41.63 10.45 -49.69
CA SER A 1193 -41.06 9.63 -50.77
C SER A 1193 -39.81 8.83 -50.39
N GLY A 1194 -39.30 8.99 -49.16
CA GLY A 1194 -38.17 8.24 -48.60
C GLY A 1194 -36.93 9.10 -48.40
N VAL A 1195 -36.38 9.08 -47.18
CA VAL A 1195 -35.04 9.61 -46.87
C VAL A 1195 -34.00 8.82 -47.67
N LYS A 1196 -32.96 9.51 -48.16
CA LYS A 1196 -31.84 8.88 -48.87
C LYS A 1196 -30.56 8.97 -48.06
N LEU A 1197 -29.68 7.99 -48.26
CA LEU A 1197 -28.39 7.85 -47.61
C LEU A 1197 -27.27 7.74 -48.64
N LYS A 1198 -26.09 8.30 -48.33
CA LYS A 1198 -24.82 8.02 -49.02
C LYS A 1198 -23.73 7.80 -47.99
N LEU A 1199 -22.81 6.88 -48.24
CA LEU A 1199 -21.50 6.87 -47.58
C LEU A 1199 -20.54 7.66 -48.45
N PHE A 1200 -19.78 8.58 -47.86
CA PHE A 1200 -18.83 9.43 -48.55
C PHE A 1200 -17.46 9.38 -47.89
N LEU A 1201 -16.44 9.75 -48.66
CA LEU A 1201 -15.10 10.05 -48.15
C LEU A 1201 -14.51 11.26 -48.87
N GLN A 1202 -13.46 11.82 -48.27
CA GLN A 1202 -12.65 12.88 -48.87
C GLN A 1202 -11.19 12.43 -48.87
N SER A 1203 -10.54 12.42 -50.04
CA SER A 1203 -9.23 11.79 -50.24
C SER A 1203 -8.19 12.74 -50.85
N GLY A 1204 -6.94 12.63 -50.38
CA GLY A 1204 -5.83 13.47 -50.80
C GLY A 1204 -5.98 14.93 -50.40
N ASP A 1205 -4.99 15.74 -50.74
CA ASP A 1205 -4.80 17.09 -50.19
C ASP A 1205 -5.74 18.13 -50.82
N GLY A 1206 -6.29 17.81 -52.00
CA GLY A 1206 -7.42 18.52 -52.60
C GLY A 1206 -8.80 18.18 -51.98
N TRP A 1207 -8.86 17.36 -50.93
CA TRP A 1207 -10.09 16.90 -50.27
C TRP A 1207 -11.12 16.29 -51.26
N SER A 1208 -10.61 15.57 -52.26
CA SER A 1208 -11.39 15.05 -53.39
C SER A 1208 -12.56 14.19 -52.89
N TRP A 1209 -13.78 14.60 -53.22
CA TRP A 1209 -15.01 13.96 -52.77
C TRP A 1209 -15.34 12.71 -53.60
N PHE A 1210 -15.65 11.61 -52.93
CA PHE A 1210 -16.20 10.40 -53.53
C PHE A 1210 -17.35 9.87 -52.65
N ASP A 1211 -18.43 9.37 -53.25
CA ASP A 1211 -19.55 8.77 -52.50
C ASP A 1211 -20.17 7.53 -53.19
N SER A 1212 -20.91 6.75 -52.41
CA SER A 1212 -21.59 5.50 -52.81
C SER A 1212 -22.70 5.66 -53.84
N GLY A 1213 -23.05 6.89 -54.23
CA GLY A 1213 -24.36 7.20 -54.76
C GLY A 1213 -25.43 7.19 -53.67
N GLU A 1214 -26.65 7.62 -54.03
CA GLU A 1214 -27.77 7.72 -53.10
C GLU A 1214 -28.66 6.48 -53.10
N ILE A 1215 -28.76 5.85 -51.93
CA ILE A 1215 -29.62 4.70 -51.64
C ILE A 1215 -30.88 5.20 -50.92
N ALA A 1216 -32.05 4.77 -51.38
CA ALA A 1216 -33.31 5.07 -50.69
C ALA A 1216 -33.45 4.19 -49.43
N TYR A 1217 -33.79 4.79 -48.29
CA TYR A 1217 -33.99 4.08 -47.03
C TYR A 1217 -35.28 3.25 -47.05
N ALA A 1218 -35.17 1.93 -46.88
CA ALA A 1218 -36.21 1.00 -47.35
C ALA A 1218 -37.21 0.48 -46.31
N GLY A 1219 -37.06 0.74 -45.01
CA GLY A 1219 -37.97 0.16 -44.01
C GLY A 1219 -37.59 0.32 -42.53
N THR A 1220 -38.22 -0.47 -41.67
CA THR A 1220 -38.24 -0.31 -40.20
C THR A 1220 -36.98 -0.83 -39.45
N GLY A 1221 -35.84 -0.98 -40.13
CA GLY A 1221 -34.62 -1.57 -39.59
C GLY A 1221 -33.34 -0.97 -40.18
N PHE A 1222 -32.19 -1.34 -39.62
CA PHE A 1222 -30.89 -0.89 -40.13
C PHE A 1222 -30.68 -1.35 -41.58
N ASN A 1223 -30.37 -0.39 -42.46
CA ASN A 1223 -29.99 -0.62 -43.85
C ASN A 1223 -28.46 -0.52 -43.95
N THR A 1224 -27.83 -1.41 -44.73
CA THR A 1224 -26.38 -1.33 -44.98
C THR A 1224 -26.12 -0.53 -46.25
N VAL A 1225 -25.39 0.58 -46.11
CA VAL A 1225 -24.85 1.37 -47.23
C VAL A 1225 -23.44 0.86 -47.52
N THR A 1226 -23.18 0.44 -48.75
CA THR A 1226 -21.86 -0.07 -49.18
C THR A 1226 -21.27 0.82 -50.26
N PHE A 1227 -19.97 1.09 -50.15
CA PHE A 1227 -19.21 1.93 -51.06
C PHE A 1227 -17.97 1.16 -51.57
N ASP A 1228 -18.00 0.76 -52.84
CA ASP A 1228 -16.83 0.24 -53.56
C ASP A 1228 -15.77 1.34 -53.74
N LEU A 1229 -14.57 1.09 -53.22
CA LEU A 1229 -13.44 2.02 -53.28
C LEU A 1229 -12.61 1.89 -54.56
N SER A 1230 -12.99 1.05 -55.53
CA SER A 1230 -12.21 0.78 -56.74
C SER A 1230 -11.88 2.02 -57.59
N SER A 1231 -12.69 3.06 -57.50
CA SER A 1231 -12.52 4.36 -58.17
C SER A 1231 -11.77 5.43 -57.34
N VAL A 1232 -11.47 5.14 -56.07
CA VAL A 1232 -10.91 6.12 -55.13
C VAL A 1232 -9.38 6.18 -55.26
N THR A 1233 -8.86 7.34 -55.65
CA THR A 1233 -7.42 7.64 -55.65
C THR A 1233 -6.93 8.01 -54.25
N ASN A 1234 -5.61 7.87 -54.02
CA ASN A 1234 -4.93 8.25 -52.77
C ASN A 1234 -5.55 7.64 -51.51
N LYS A 1235 -5.97 6.36 -51.56
CA LYS A 1235 -6.63 5.65 -50.44
C LYS A 1235 -5.84 5.66 -49.12
N ASN A 1236 -4.54 5.94 -49.16
CA ASN A 1236 -3.66 6.11 -48.01
C ASN A 1236 -3.66 7.53 -47.40
N GLN A 1237 -4.49 8.44 -47.93
CA GLN A 1237 -4.61 9.84 -47.52
C GLN A 1237 -6.09 10.26 -47.35
N ILE A 1238 -6.93 9.39 -46.79
CA ILE A 1238 -8.33 9.75 -46.49
C ILE A 1238 -8.33 10.81 -45.39
N LYS A 1239 -8.90 11.99 -45.67
CA LYS A 1239 -9.01 13.12 -44.74
C LYS A 1239 -10.32 13.08 -43.93
N ALA A 1240 -11.38 12.48 -44.49
CA ALA A 1240 -12.66 12.27 -43.81
C ALA A 1240 -13.44 11.08 -44.39
N LEU A 1241 -14.31 10.49 -43.56
CA LEU A 1241 -15.28 9.43 -43.88
C LEU A 1241 -16.62 9.81 -43.23
N GLY A 1242 -17.76 9.54 -43.86
CA GLY A 1242 -19.05 9.88 -43.25
C GLY A 1242 -20.30 9.37 -43.96
N ILE A 1243 -21.44 9.48 -43.27
CA ILE A 1243 -22.79 9.24 -43.83
C ILE A 1243 -23.47 10.59 -44.09
N GLN A 1244 -23.97 10.77 -45.30
CA GLN A 1244 -24.82 11.89 -45.69
C GLN A 1244 -26.28 11.42 -45.74
N VAL A 1245 -27.17 12.19 -45.10
CA VAL A 1245 -28.61 11.94 -45.04
C VAL A 1245 -29.33 13.06 -45.77
N LEU A 1246 -30.21 12.73 -46.71
CA LEU A 1246 -30.99 13.69 -47.50
C LEU A 1246 -32.49 13.47 -47.28
N THR A 1247 -33.21 14.54 -46.92
CA THR A 1247 -34.65 14.49 -46.65
C THR A 1247 -35.44 15.02 -47.86
N PRO A 1248 -36.49 14.32 -48.33
CA PRO A 1248 -37.29 14.79 -49.46
C PRO A 1248 -38.30 15.86 -49.02
N ALA A 1249 -38.69 16.75 -49.93
CA ALA A 1249 -39.59 17.86 -49.65
C ALA A 1249 -41.04 17.45 -49.31
N ASP A 1250 -41.41 16.18 -49.47
CA ASP A 1250 -42.70 15.60 -49.08
C ASP A 1250 -42.65 14.81 -47.75
N SER A 1251 -41.48 14.75 -47.11
CA SER A 1251 -41.36 14.31 -45.71
C SER A 1251 -41.81 15.40 -44.74
N THR A 1252 -42.25 15.03 -43.53
CA THR A 1252 -42.77 15.98 -42.53
C THR A 1252 -42.42 15.57 -41.10
N GLY A 1253 -42.30 16.54 -40.19
CA GLY A 1253 -41.99 16.30 -38.78
C GLY A 1253 -40.49 16.17 -38.49
N THR A 1254 -40.12 15.27 -37.59
CA THR A 1254 -38.73 14.99 -37.21
C THR A 1254 -38.42 13.50 -37.25
N ALA A 1255 -37.14 13.15 -37.27
CA ALA A 1255 -36.65 11.76 -37.16
C ALA A 1255 -35.29 11.71 -36.44
N ALA A 1256 -34.95 10.53 -35.93
CA ALA A 1256 -33.62 10.20 -35.45
C ALA A 1256 -32.89 9.35 -36.50
N VAL A 1257 -31.58 9.58 -36.68
CA VAL A 1257 -30.66 8.64 -37.33
C VAL A 1257 -29.87 7.89 -36.27
N TYR A 1258 -29.57 6.64 -36.55
CA TYR A 1258 -28.70 5.78 -35.75
C TYR A 1258 -27.65 5.14 -36.67
N LEU A 1259 -26.37 5.28 -36.33
CA LEU A 1259 -25.22 4.74 -37.05
C LEU A 1259 -24.49 3.73 -36.15
N ASP A 1260 -24.47 2.47 -36.56
CA ASP A 1260 -24.18 1.32 -35.66
C ASP A 1260 -22.82 0.65 -35.89
N ASP A 1261 -22.44 0.44 -37.15
CA ASP A 1261 -21.26 -0.36 -37.50
C ASP A 1261 -20.74 0.19 -38.84
N VAL A 1262 -19.56 0.82 -38.82
CA VAL A 1262 -18.88 1.34 -40.02
C VAL A 1262 -17.57 0.60 -40.19
N THR A 1263 -17.52 -0.32 -41.16
CA THR A 1263 -16.41 -1.27 -41.32
C THR A 1263 -15.90 -1.33 -42.76
N GLN A 1264 -14.60 -1.53 -42.94
CA GLN A 1264 -14.05 -1.86 -44.26
C GLN A 1264 -14.23 -3.35 -44.61
N GLN A 1265 -14.11 -3.68 -45.90
CA GLN A 1265 -14.08 -5.04 -46.46
C GLN A 1265 -12.98 -5.12 -47.52
#